data_AF-A0A8J2SP36-F1
#
_entry.id   AF-A0A8J2SP36-F1
#
_cell.length_a   1.000
_cell.length_b   1.000
_cell.length_c   1.000
_cell.angle_alpha   90.00
_cell.angle_beta   90.00
_cell.angle_gamma   90.00
#
_symmetry.space_group_name_H-M   'P 1'
#
loop_
_entity.id
_entity.type
_entity.pdbx_description
1 polymer ?
#
loop_
_entity_poly.entity_id
_entity_poly.type
_entity_poly.pdbx_seq_one_letter_code
_entity_poly.pdbx_strand_id
1 'polypeptide(L)'
;MLKRLIFIAVARAHVVHELFDSAHRPELPSLPLVYDDGATQPLRLWEGDDVVASLAAAGPQTGPAYVDRVVRAAYARAHAANRTLRRRWAVIVASPSARITRRTATKALWASALSACAHAASVVVVADGFSISQDDRAALGTALNASGCVRASLVVLREWTGPAAAYAAGAASVTDERAMLLFVPWGVSLAEDAFVAYERMLRGYGDSVVAYAPTHKNGCSRLPVVAVDATKWRAIPKPDVGYALDGGVAAWLAALEDSGDAVEARWRVETSSPEEGAILLDLDWERLIQRDADQFHLARREIGEPPLQERQTWLRGPSAISTQRHEREGRGEGTVAASLCVYDDDRFLESLVEDLLPRLRHLIISHATAPWFGTARPAGFLRAAQTVDRIRSNAPDKVRVVNGAWPSEEAQRNAALQLAATLLPRPTHLLLVDGDEFWHPVELDRALALVYQASQTRRISWVRATMATYFKTVRFVVDPPEPLKILWLVEVPLHHTPVTCGFSEARNWACSSSDASIDLAATIEALGTFVDPTTAKCHHLSYVRTTEELHDKLTSFAHARDVRENWLRDVWHAWDMNKSLEDLHPTHPPAFKRTVVQELHEMPPALRRLAEVSGTPSILELGPPPPLVEPPVRQDQPVTEEETDLQWKTLAPGHFESVLTAAELQRRPKLDIDATPSEPRCDSEGAPRFVVLVLGEGELDDSTEGVFADSAEAVADALRELGVSRVSVVYCADARLCKAPRDAPFFTVVLGAHHLARYRFDDHGVSKTLCEMQGWPAPDSSVLYNFETVNEQTLLKDIFPRWALKKHLWDYSSASVLKLARLKIDARHVPLGWSDSLERYAPVDEQRDLGVVFVGRMNGRRRQVLLELRKRGVPVYHANADALLFGDGLRDVLRRARVVLSLAYFGDADEWKATRYLPSIAAGAVVVAEAGGAPLEREAWREAVVFVEGVEAMVDVVKFYASNETARAERARRAAAVLKARRFAAALRGPVEDLVLGSCRFWRAADVGDAEAWRWRVAATSSSSASGGEL
;
A
#
# COMPACT_ATOMS: atom_id res chain seq x y z
N MET A 1 -23.66 -40.65 21.58
CA MET A 1 -24.59 -40.71 20.42
C MET A 1 -24.88 -39.28 19.93
N LEU A 2 -23.99 -38.69 19.13
CA LEU A 2 -24.29 -37.44 18.40
C LEU A 2 -24.60 -37.80 16.94
N LYS A 3 -25.79 -37.42 16.46
CA LYS A 3 -26.20 -37.57 15.06
C LYS A 3 -25.34 -36.64 14.18
N ARG A 4 -24.69 -37.18 13.14
CA ARG A 4 -23.91 -36.43 12.15
C ARG A 4 -24.87 -35.67 11.21
N LEU A 5 -24.75 -34.36 11.14
CA LEU A 5 -25.52 -33.47 10.23
C LEU A 5 -24.86 -33.42 8.84
N ILE A 6 -25.70 -33.41 7.80
CA ILE A 6 -25.32 -33.20 6.39
C ILE A 6 -25.61 -31.72 6.08
N PHE A 7 -24.67 -30.99 5.48
CA PHE A 7 -24.93 -29.68 4.88
C PHE A 7 -25.33 -29.84 3.41
N ILE A 8 -26.52 -29.37 3.04
CA ILE A 8 -26.99 -29.24 1.66
C ILE A 8 -27.32 -27.76 1.44
N ALA A 9 -26.63 -27.11 0.51
CA ALA A 9 -26.94 -25.72 0.14
C ALA A 9 -27.90 -25.72 -1.07
N VAL A 10 -29.07 -25.11 -0.88
CA VAL A 10 -30.01 -24.80 -1.97
C VAL A 10 -29.98 -23.30 -2.17
N ALA A 11 -29.29 -22.82 -3.20
CA ALA A 11 -29.26 -21.40 -3.53
C ALA A 11 -30.44 -21.06 -4.46
N ARG A 12 -31.20 -20.03 -4.08
CA ARG A 12 -32.25 -19.42 -4.91
C ARG A 12 -31.70 -18.12 -5.48
N ALA A 13 -31.54 -18.03 -6.80
CA ALA A 13 -31.13 -16.80 -7.45
C ALA A 13 -32.33 -16.08 -8.06
N HIS A 14 -32.46 -14.79 -7.80
CA HIS A 14 -33.36 -13.88 -8.50
C HIS A 14 -32.52 -12.97 -9.40
N VAL A 15 -32.65 -13.10 -10.72
CA VAL A 15 -32.01 -12.15 -11.65
C VAL A 15 -32.96 -10.97 -11.83
N VAL A 16 -32.53 -9.78 -11.43
CA VAL A 16 -33.27 -8.53 -11.62
C VAL A 16 -32.49 -7.67 -12.61
N HIS A 17 -33.07 -7.38 -13.77
CA HIS A 17 -32.63 -6.26 -14.60
C HIS A 17 -33.32 -5.00 -14.08
N GLU A 18 -32.65 -4.23 -13.23
CA GLU A 18 -33.10 -2.88 -12.86
C GLU A 18 -32.60 -1.89 -13.92
N LEU A 19 -33.46 -1.65 -14.92
CA LEU A 19 -33.23 -0.65 -15.99
C LEU A 19 -34.36 0.39 -16.09
N PHE A 20 -35.25 0.49 -15.11
CA PHE A 20 -36.45 1.35 -15.26
C PHE A 20 -36.62 2.33 -14.10
N ASP A 21 -36.68 3.61 -14.45
CA ASP A 21 -37.16 4.69 -13.60
C ASP A 21 -38.65 4.45 -13.27
N SER A 22 -38.99 4.52 -11.99
CA SER A 22 -40.31 4.16 -11.43
C SER A 22 -41.49 4.96 -11.99
N ALA A 23 -41.23 6.08 -12.67
CA ALA A 23 -42.27 6.99 -13.14
C ALA A 23 -43.06 6.52 -14.38
N HIS A 24 -42.51 5.62 -15.23
CA HIS A 24 -43.17 5.22 -16.50
C HIS A 24 -42.93 3.74 -16.85
N ARG A 25 -43.64 2.82 -16.19
CA ARG A 25 -43.72 1.41 -16.63
C ARG A 25 -44.88 1.23 -17.61
N PRO A 26 -44.66 0.78 -18.85
CA PRO A 26 -45.75 0.51 -19.79
C PRO A 26 -46.66 -0.61 -19.27
N GLU A 27 -47.97 -0.40 -19.30
CA GLU A 27 -48.97 -1.44 -19.00
C GLU A 27 -49.02 -2.44 -20.17
N LEU A 28 -48.95 -3.74 -19.87
CA LEU A 28 -49.13 -4.81 -20.83
C LEU A 28 -50.62 -5.00 -21.15
N PRO A 29 -50.98 -5.54 -22.33
CA PRO A 29 -52.37 -5.83 -22.66
C PRO A 29 -53.04 -6.73 -21.61
N SER A 30 -54.10 -6.22 -20.98
CA SER A 30 -54.76 -6.89 -19.84
C SER A 30 -55.21 -8.31 -20.16
N LEU A 31 -55.02 -9.23 -19.20
CA LEU A 31 -55.48 -10.61 -19.28
C LEU A 31 -56.82 -10.75 -18.56
N PRO A 32 -57.89 -11.26 -19.18
CA PRO A 32 -59.12 -11.55 -18.46
C PRO A 32 -58.89 -12.73 -17.51
N LEU A 33 -58.94 -12.48 -16.21
CA LEU A 33 -59.12 -13.52 -15.20
C LEU A 33 -60.57 -13.91 -15.17
N VAL A 34 -60.84 -15.20 -15.01
CA VAL A 34 -62.16 -15.81 -14.90
C VAL A 34 -62.21 -16.45 -13.53
N TYR A 35 -63.16 -16.02 -12.71
CA TYR A 35 -63.37 -16.56 -11.36
C TYR A 35 -64.34 -17.75 -11.41
N ASP A 36 -64.39 -18.54 -10.33
CA ASP A 36 -65.20 -19.76 -10.26
C ASP A 36 -66.72 -19.49 -10.39
N ASP A 37 -67.17 -18.24 -10.17
CA ASP A 37 -68.54 -17.78 -10.38
C ASP A 37 -68.84 -17.33 -11.83
N GLY A 38 -67.84 -17.42 -12.73
CA GLY A 38 -67.93 -17.00 -14.12
C GLY A 38 -67.70 -15.49 -14.35
N ALA A 39 -67.45 -14.70 -13.30
CA ALA A 39 -67.11 -13.29 -13.44
C ALA A 39 -65.72 -13.12 -14.08
N THR A 40 -65.52 -12.03 -14.82
CA THR A 40 -64.21 -11.70 -15.39
C THR A 40 -63.67 -10.35 -14.90
N GLN A 41 -62.39 -10.32 -14.49
CA GLN A 41 -61.67 -9.07 -14.23
C GLN A 41 -60.35 -9.02 -15.02
N PRO A 42 -59.96 -7.84 -15.53
CA PRO A 42 -58.67 -7.67 -16.19
C PRO A 42 -57.53 -7.69 -15.16
N LEU A 43 -56.61 -8.64 -15.27
CA LEU A 43 -55.30 -8.59 -14.64
C LEU A 43 -54.43 -7.61 -15.42
N ARG A 44 -54.13 -6.49 -14.77
CA ARG A 44 -53.18 -5.48 -15.26
C ARG A 44 -51.79 -5.89 -14.83
N LEU A 45 -50.87 -5.96 -15.78
CA LEU A 45 -49.47 -6.29 -15.56
C LEU A 45 -48.63 -5.19 -16.16
N TRP A 46 -47.58 -4.80 -15.47
CA TRP A 46 -46.60 -3.85 -15.97
C TRP A 46 -45.29 -4.58 -16.31
N GLU A 47 -44.52 -3.99 -17.22
CA GLU A 47 -43.20 -4.52 -17.57
C GLU A 47 -42.32 -4.66 -16.30
N GLY A 48 -41.75 -5.84 -16.11
CA GLY A 48 -40.94 -6.19 -14.94
C GLY A 48 -41.69 -6.78 -13.74
N ASP A 49 -43.01 -6.97 -13.82
CA ASP A 49 -43.80 -7.59 -12.73
C ASP A 49 -43.51 -9.11 -12.57
N ASP A 50 -43.65 -9.60 -11.32
CA ASP A 50 -43.74 -11.03 -11.00
C ASP A 50 -45.21 -11.46 -11.13
N VAL A 51 -45.53 -12.09 -12.26
CA VAL A 51 -46.90 -12.51 -12.62
C VAL A 51 -47.53 -13.39 -11.54
N VAL A 52 -46.74 -14.22 -10.83
CA VAL A 52 -47.27 -15.11 -9.79
C VAL A 52 -47.64 -14.31 -8.54
N ALA A 53 -46.84 -13.31 -8.19
CA ALA A 53 -47.15 -12.40 -7.09
C ALA A 53 -48.38 -11.51 -7.42
N SER A 54 -48.47 -10.98 -8.65
CA SER A 54 -49.62 -10.18 -9.09
C SER A 54 -50.91 -11.02 -9.15
N LEU A 55 -50.82 -12.30 -9.53
CA LEU A 55 -51.95 -13.24 -9.48
C LEU A 55 -52.37 -13.57 -8.04
N ALA A 56 -51.40 -13.72 -7.13
CA ALA A 56 -51.69 -13.96 -5.71
C ALA A 56 -52.35 -12.76 -5.03
N ALA A 57 -52.00 -11.53 -5.44
CA ALA A 57 -52.59 -10.29 -4.93
C ALA A 57 -54.01 -10.03 -5.44
N ALA A 58 -54.41 -10.60 -6.59
CA ALA A 58 -55.72 -10.37 -7.22
C ALA A 58 -56.90 -11.19 -6.63
N GLY A 59 -56.70 -11.94 -5.55
CA GLY A 59 -57.77 -12.68 -4.83
C GLY A 59 -57.95 -14.16 -5.25
N PRO A 60 -58.75 -14.95 -4.49
CA PRO A 60 -58.32 -16.31 -4.13
C PRO A 60 -58.78 -17.46 -5.03
N GLN A 61 -57.87 -18.45 -5.07
CA GLN A 61 -57.99 -19.87 -5.40
C GLN A 61 -58.39 -20.28 -6.81
N THR A 62 -57.55 -19.93 -7.77
CA THR A 62 -57.49 -20.67 -9.04
C THR A 62 -56.47 -21.81 -8.93
N GLY A 63 -56.87 -23.02 -9.33
CA GLY A 63 -56.02 -24.22 -9.21
C GLY A 63 -54.72 -24.12 -10.03
N PRO A 64 -53.70 -24.96 -9.74
CA PRO A 64 -52.36 -24.86 -10.35
C PRO A 64 -52.36 -24.83 -11.89
N ALA A 65 -53.28 -25.57 -12.53
CA ALA A 65 -53.43 -25.61 -13.97
C ALA A 65 -53.98 -24.30 -14.59
N TYR A 66 -54.77 -23.54 -13.83
CA TYR A 66 -55.27 -22.23 -14.25
C TYR A 66 -54.16 -21.17 -14.12
N VAL A 67 -53.47 -21.14 -12.98
CA VAL A 67 -52.31 -20.25 -12.76
C VAL A 67 -51.27 -20.46 -13.87
N ASP A 68 -50.93 -21.69 -14.20
CA ASP A 68 -49.95 -22.02 -15.24
C ASP A 68 -50.42 -21.56 -16.65
N ARG A 69 -51.72 -21.67 -16.96
CA ARG A 69 -52.28 -21.11 -18.21
C ARG A 69 -52.20 -19.59 -18.27
N VAL A 70 -52.54 -18.89 -17.19
CA VAL A 70 -52.49 -17.42 -17.15
C VAL A 70 -51.05 -16.92 -17.19
N VAL A 71 -50.14 -17.57 -16.48
CA VAL A 71 -48.69 -17.27 -16.53
C VAL A 71 -48.15 -17.48 -17.94
N ARG A 72 -48.45 -18.61 -18.60
CA ARG A 72 -48.04 -18.83 -20.00
C ARG A 72 -48.59 -17.77 -20.96
N ALA A 73 -49.86 -17.40 -20.81
CA ALA A 73 -50.48 -16.36 -21.63
C ALA A 73 -49.86 -14.97 -21.39
N ALA A 74 -49.50 -14.64 -20.14
CA ALA A 74 -48.80 -13.40 -19.79
C ALA A 74 -47.43 -13.31 -20.43
N TYR A 75 -46.63 -14.37 -20.35
CA TYR A 75 -45.32 -14.41 -20.98
C TYR A 75 -45.39 -14.37 -22.51
N ALA A 76 -46.34 -15.08 -23.12
CA ALA A 76 -46.51 -15.07 -24.57
C ALA A 76 -46.93 -13.68 -25.09
N ARG A 77 -47.82 -12.97 -24.37
CA ARG A 77 -48.23 -11.61 -24.72
C ARG A 77 -47.13 -10.58 -24.48
N ALA A 78 -46.38 -10.69 -23.38
CA ALA A 78 -45.21 -9.84 -23.15
C ALA A 78 -44.18 -10.03 -24.27
N HIS A 79 -43.89 -11.27 -24.65
CA HIS A 79 -43.00 -11.57 -25.77
C HIS A 79 -43.52 -11.02 -27.11
N ALA A 80 -44.80 -11.19 -27.42
CA ALA A 80 -45.41 -10.64 -28.64
C ALA A 80 -45.40 -9.10 -28.69
N ALA A 81 -45.44 -8.45 -27.52
CA ALA A 81 -45.31 -7.00 -27.39
C ALA A 81 -43.85 -6.52 -27.29
N ASN A 82 -42.86 -7.44 -27.38
CA ASN A 82 -41.43 -7.19 -27.17
C ASN A 82 -41.10 -6.57 -25.79
N ARG A 83 -41.67 -7.16 -24.72
CA ARG A 83 -41.61 -6.71 -23.31
C ARG A 83 -41.23 -7.86 -22.37
N THR A 84 -40.75 -7.56 -21.16
CA THR A 84 -40.20 -8.56 -20.22
C THR A 84 -40.97 -8.73 -18.89
N LEU A 85 -40.95 -9.94 -18.31
CA LEU A 85 -41.59 -10.35 -17.02
C LEU A 85 -40.63 -11.25 -16.20
N ARG A 86 -40.70 -11.29 -14.85
CA ARG A 86 -39.72 -11.95 -13.95
C ARG A 86 -39.94 -13.47 -13.71
N ARG A 87 -38.93 -14.34 -13.93
CA ARG A 87 -38.96 -15.83 -13.67
C ARG A 87 -38.05 -16.31 -12.51
N ARG A 88 -38.37 -17.46 -11.87
CA ARG A 88 -37.61 -18.10 -10.76
C ARG A 88 -36.84 -19.37 -11.18
N TRP A 89 -35.67 -19.62 -10.55
CA TRP A 89 -34.77 -20.77 -10.81
C TRP A 89 -34.26 -21.44 -9.50
N ALA A 90 -33.82 -22.71 -9.54
CA ALA A 90 -33.25 -23.43 -8.38
C ALA A 90 -32.04 -24.31 -8.76
N VAL A 91 -30.99 -24.34 -7.93
CA VAL A 91 -29.76 -25.16 -8.11
C VAL A 91 -29.44 -25.91 -6.81
N ILE A 92 -29.03 -27.18 -6.90
CA ILE A 92 -28.72 -28.05 -5.73
C ILE A 92 -27.29 -28.57 -5.84
N VAL A 93 -26.43 -28.28 -4.85
CA VAL A 93 -25.05 -28.78 -4.80
C VAL A 93 -24.88 -29.66 -3.55
N ALA A 94 -24.31 -30.85 -3.71
CA ALA A 94 -24.04 -31.77 -2.60
C ALA A 94 -22.54 -32.05 -2.49
N SER A 95 -21.98 -31.94 -1.29
CA SER A 95 -20.57 -32.22 -1.00
C SER A 95 -20.44 -33.03 0.30
N PRO A 96 -19.62 -34.09 0.36
CA PRO A 96 -19.36 -34.80 1.59
C PRO A 96 -18.32 -34.06 2.45
N SER A 97 -18.69 -33.60 3.63
CA SER A 97 -17.73 -33.10 4.63
C SER A 97 -17.23 -34.18 5.60
N ALA A 98 -17.65 -35.44 5.47
CA ALA A 98 -17.17 -36.56 6.28
C ALA A 98 -17.38 -37.94 5.61
N ARG A 99 -16.72 -39.01 6.14
CA ARG A 99 -16.90 -40.42 5.71
C ARG A 99 -18.36 -40.88 5.88
N ILE A 100 -19.18 -40.68 4.85
CA ILE A 100 -20.56 -41.17 4.72
C ILE A 100 -20.54 -42.28 3.66
N THR A 101 -21.37 -43.33 3.83
CA THR A 101 -21.47 -44.39 2.82
C THR A 101 -22.21 -43.88 1.58
N ARG A 102 -21.75 -44.29 0.39
CA ARG A 102 -22.31 -43.91 -0.93
C ARG A 102 -23.85 -43.95 -0.95
N ARG A 103 -24.44 -45.00 -0.36
CA ARG A 103 -25.89 -45.22 -0.31
C ARG A 103 -26.66 -44.10 0.42
N THR A 104 -26.09 -43.51 1.47
CA THR A 104 -26.75 -42.45 2.25
C THR A 104 -26.67 -41.09 1.55
N ALA A 105 -25.55 -40.80 0.90
CA ALA A 105 -25.38 -39.59 0.09
C ALA A 105 -26.35 -39.59 -1.11
N THR A 106 -26.47 -40.72 -1.81
CA THR A 106 -27.43 -40.89 -2.90
C THR A 106 -28.86 -40.65 -2.43
N LYS A 107 -29.27 -41.20 -1.28
CA LYS A 107 -30.65 -41.04 -0.79
C LYS A 107 -31.01 -39.58 -0.43
N ALA A 108 -30.07 -38.81 0.12
CA ALA A 108 -30.27 -37.40 0.45
C ALA A 108 -30.37 -36.53 -0.81
N LEU A 109 -29.50 -36.80 -1.79
CA LEU A 109 -29.52 -36.13 -3.09
C LEU A 109 -30.87 -36.31 -3.82
N TRP A 110 -31.39 -37.54 -3.81
CA TRP A 110 -32.69 -37.87 -4.40
C TRP A 110 -33.85 -37.09 -3.77
N ALA A 111 -33.87 -36.97 -2.43
CA ALA A 111 -34.92 -36.25 -1.72
C ALA A 111 -34.91 -34.74 -2.05
N SER A 112 -33.74 -34.12 -2.10
CA SER A 112 -33.60 -32.69 -2.43
C SER A 112 -33.97 -32.38 -3.89
N ALA A 113 -33.56 -33.24 -4.83
CA ALA A 113 -33.89 -33.07 -6.25
C ALA A 113 -35.40 -33.16 -6.51
N LEU A 114 -36.09 -34.11 -5.87
CA LEU A 114 -37.54 -34.26 -5.98
C LEU A 114 -38.29 -33.09 -5.32
N SER A 115 -37.81 -32.57 -4.19
CA SER A 115 -38.39 -31.41 -3.52
C SER A 115 -38.32 -30.13 -4.38
N ALA A 116 -37.21 -29.91 -5.09
CA ALA A 116 -37.07 -28.77 -6.00
C ALA A 116 -37.98 -28.88 -7.23
N CYS A 117 -38.20 -30.08 -7.77
CA CYS A 117 -39.14 -30.29 -8.88
C CYS A 117 -40.60 -30.02 -8.49
N ALA A 118 -41.01 -30.29 -7.24
CA ALA A 118 -42.36 -29.98 -6.76
C ALA A 118 -42.71 -28.46 -6.75
N HIS A 119 -41.72 -27.58 -6.93
CA HIS A 119 -41.87 -26.11 -6.92
C HIS A 119 -41.70 -25.48 -8.32
N ALA A 120 -41.87 -26.26 -9.40
CA ALA A 120 -41.85 -25.82 -10.80
C ALA A 120 -40.52 -25.18 -11.29
N ALA A 121 -39.37 -25.62 -10.75
CA ALA A 121 -38.07 -25.23 -11.28
C ALA A 121 -37.81 -25.90 -12.66
N SER A 122 -37.21 -25.15 -13.60
CA SER A 122 -37.04 -25.61 -14.99
C SER A 122 -35.76 -26.45 -15.25
N VAL A 123 -34.76 -26.42 -14.36
CA VAL A 123 -33.48 -27.14 -14.53
C VAL A 123 -32.95 -27.57 -13.15
N VAL A 124 -32.41 -28.80 -13.04
CA VAL A 124 -31.74 -29.33 -11.83
C VAL A 124 -30.35 -29.83 -12.22
N VAL A 125 -29.29 -29.26 -11.64
CA VAL A 125 -27.89 -29.67 -11.87
C VAL A 125 -27.34 -30.35 -10.61
N VAL A 126 -26.63 -31.47 -10.77
CA VAL A 126 -26.04 -32.25 -9.66
C VAL A 126 -24.54 -32.38 -9.92
N ALA A 127 -23.71 -31.80 -9.04
CA ALA A 127 -22.27 -32.08 -9.00
C ALA A 127 -21.98 -33.02 -7.83
N ASP A 128 -21.35 -34.16 -8.10
CA ASP A 128 -20.96 -35.13 -7.07
C ASP A 128 -19.45 -35.39 -7.15
N GLY A 129 -18.78 -35.35 -6.00
CA GLY A 129 -17.40 -35.84 -5.84
C GLY A 129 -17.31 -37.37 -5.74
N PHE A 130 -18.43 -38.09 -5.79
CA PHE A 130 -18.51 -39.54 -5.92
C PHE A 130 -18.98 -39.94 -7.32
N SER A 131 -18.42 -41.04 -7.86
CA SER A 131 -18.90 -41.62 -9.11
C SER A 131 -20.33 -42.17 -8.93
N ILE A 132 -21.37 -41.49 -9.41
CA ILE A 132 -22.72 -42.07 -9.53
C ILE A 132 -22.71 -43.11 -10.67
N SER A 133 -23.23 -44.32 -10.41
CA SER A 133 -23.28 -45.39 -11.41
C SER A 133 -24.20 -45.00 -12.59
N GLN A 134 -24.03 -45.62 -13.75
CA GLN A 134 -24.86 -45.33 -14.92
C GLN A 134 -26.34 -45.68 -14.66
N ASP A 135 -26.59 -46.75 -13.90
CA ASP A 135 -27.94 -47.19 -13.52
C ASP A 135 -28.62 -46.19 -12.57
N ASP A 136 -27.88 -45.66 -11.59
CA ASP A 136 -28.39 -44.64 -10.67
C ASP A 136 -28.70 -43.32 -11.41
N ARG A 137 -27.93 -42.96 -12.45
CA ARG A 137 -28.20 -41.79 -13.29
C ARG A 137 -29.48 -41.97 -14.11
N ALA A 138 -29.65 -43.14 -14.72
CA ALA A 138 -30.86 -43.46 -15.48
C ALA A 138 -32.09 -43.44 -14.57
N ALA A 139 -32.00 -44.07 -13.39
CA ALA A 139 -33.08 -44.10 -12.42
C ALA A 139 -33.46 -42.71 -11.89
N LEU A 140 -32.47 -41.81 -11.65
CA LEU A 140 -32.73 -40.43 -11.24
C LEU A 140 -33.39 -39.62 -12.37
N GLY A 141 -32.94 -39.78 -13.61
CA GLY A 141 -33.58 -39.16 -14.78
C GLY A 141 -35.03 -39.60 -14.96
N THR A 142 -35.31 -40.89 -14.80
CA THR A 142 -36.69 -41.43 -14.83
C THR A 142 -37.55 -40.87 -13.69
N ALA A 143 -37.02 -40.77 -12.47
CA ALA A 143 -37.76 -40.24 -11.31
C ALA A 143 -38.09 -38.74 -11.47
N LEU A 144 -37.16 -37.93 -12.01
CA LEU A 144 -37.40 -36.51 -12.28
C LEU A 144 -38.43 -36.31 -13.39
N ASN A 145 -38.38 -37.11 -14.46
CA ASN A 145 -39.38 -37.07 -15.53
C ASN A 145 -40.77 -37.47 -15.02
N ALA A 146 -40.87 -38.53 -14.19
CA ALA A 146 -42.12 -38.97 -13.59
C ALA A 146 -42.73 -37.93 -12.62
N SER A 147 -41.92 -37.02 -12.09
CA SER A 147 -42.35 -35.95 -11.18
C SER A 147 -42.79 -34.66 -11.89
N GLY A 148 -42.92 -34.68 -13.23
CA GLY A 148 -43.42 -33.55 -14.02
C GLY A 148 -42.35 -32.53 -14.44
N CYS A 149 -41.08 -32.81 -14.21
CA CYS A 149 -39.95 -31.96 -14.64
C CYS A 149 -39.62 -32.18 -16.13
N VAL A 150 -40.46 -31.67 -17.04
CA VAL A 150 -40.41 -31.99 -18.49
C VAL A 150 -39.17 -31.45 -19.24
N ARG A 151 -38.24 -30.75 -18.57
CA ARG A 151 -37.04 -30.13 -19.21
C ARG A 151 -35.75 -30.18 -18.39
N ALA A 152 -35.61 -31.09 -17.43
CA ALA A 152 -34.38 -31.21 -16.65
C ALA A 152 -33.26 -31.92 -17.45
N SER A 153 -32.11 -31.25 -17.62
CA SER A 153 -30.88 -31.86 -18.17
C SER A 153 -29.92 -32.18 -17.03
N LEU A 154 -29.55 -33.45 -16.86
CA LEU A 154 -28.59 -33.90 -15.85
C LEU A 154 -27.17 -33.91 -16.43
N VAL A 155 -26.30 -33.02 -15.96
CA VAL A 155 -24.87 -33.00 -16.35
C VAL A 155 -24.02 -33.47 -15.17
N VAL A 156 -23.22 -34.52 -15.37
CA VAL A 156 -22.36 -35.12 -14.33
C VAL A 156 -20.91 -35.09 -14.79
N LEU A 157 -20.06 -34.32 -14.10
CA LEU A 157 -18.62 -34.22 -14.40
C LEU A 157 -17.82 -35.23 -13.56
N ARG A 158 -16.76 -35.83 -14.11
CA ARG A 158 -15.90 -36.79 -13.39
C ARG A 158 -14.76 -36.12 -12.61
N GLU A 159 -14.15 -35.05 -13.13
CA GLU A 159 -13.15 -34.22 -12.46
C GLU A 159 -13.26 -32.76 -12.95
N TRP A 160 -12.97 -31.78 -12.08
CA TRP A 160 -13.05 -30.35 -12.40
C TRP A 160 -11.70 -29.83 -12.93
N THR A 161 -11.64 -29.50 -14.23
CA THR A 161 -10.43 -28.97 -14.90
C THR A 161 -10.58 -27.50 -15.34
N GLY A 162 -11.65 -26.82 -14.90
CA GLY A 162 -11.90 -25.40 -15.12
C GLY A 162 -13.12 -25.10 -16.00
N PRO A 163 -13.51 -23.80 -16.13
CA PRO A 163 -14.75 -23.38 -16.78
C PRO A 163 -14.88 -23.79 -18.25
N ALA A 164 -13.76 -23.85 -18.97
CA ALA A 164 -13.73 -24.20 -20.40
C ALA A 164 -14.10 -25.67 -20.68
N ALA A 165 -13.74 -26.60 -19.79
CA ALA A 165 -14.07 -28.02 -19.93
C ALA A 165 -15.57 -28.29 -19.72
N ALA A 166 -16.19 -27.55 -18.81
CA ALA A 166 -17.64 -27.60 -18.62
C ALA A 166 -18.39 -26.99 -19.81
N TYR A 167 -17.85 -25.93 -20.41
CA TYR A 167 -18.40 -25.33 -21.63
C TYR A 167 -18.32 -26.28 -22.82
N ALA A 168 -17.20 -27.00 -22.99
CA ALA A 168 -17.03 -28.00 -24.05
C ALA A 168 -17.96 -29.23 -23.87
N ALA A 169 -18.14 -29.71 -22.63
CA ALA A 169 -19.06 -30.81 -22.34
C ALA A 169 -20.54 -30.43 -22.51
N GLY A 170 -20.91 -29.19 -22.18
CA GLY A 170 -22.27 -28.65 -22.38
C GLY A 170 -22.59 -28.30 -23.84
N ALA A 171 -21.62 -27.73 -24.57
CA ALA A 171 -21.79 -27.34 -25.97
C ALA A 171 -22.01 -28.54 -26.92
N ALA A 172 -21.54 -29.73 -26.56
CA ALA A 172 -21.80 -30.95 -27.33
C ALA A 172 -23.23 -31.51 -27.19
N SER A 173 -24.05 -30.99 -26.26
CA SER A 173 -25.37 -31.58 -25.93
C SER A 173 -26.54 -30.60 -25.86
N VAL A 174 -26.36 -29.32 -26.20
CA VAL A 174 -27.42 -28.30 -26.08
C VAL A 174 -27.51 -27.48 -27.37
N THR A 175 -28.55 -27.75 -28.17
CA THR A 175 -28.99 -26.88 -29.26
C THR A 175 -30.17 -26.03 -28.74
N ASP A 176 -30.01 -24.71 -28.85
CA ASP A 176 -30.95 -23.62 -28.51
C ASP A 176 -31.07 -23.11 -27.06
N GLU A 177 -30.89 -21.78 -26.98
CA GLU A 177 -31.18 -20.80 -25.91
C GLU A 177 -31.35 -21.32 -24.48
N ARG A 178 -30.26 -21.66 -23.79
CA ARG A 178 -30.23 -21.86 -22.32
C ARG A 178 -28.92 -21.40 -21.70
N ALA A 179 -29.02 -20.73 -20.54
CA ALA A 179 -27.89 -20.28 -19.74
C ALA A 179 -27.30 -21.41 -18.86
N MET A 180 -25.98 -21.38 -18.65
CA MET A 180 -25.19 -22.35 -17.88
C MET A 180 -24.49 -21.63 -16.72
N LEU A 181 -24.48 -22.20 -15.50
CA LEU A 181 -23.77 -21.62 -14.35
C LEU A 181 -23.13 -22.70 -13.46
N LEU A 182 -21.90 -22.46 -12.98
CA LEU A 182 -20.91 -23.40 -12.43
C LEU A 182 -20.29 -22.87 -11.12
N PHE A 183 -19.91 -23.74 -10.16
CA PHE A 183 -18.99 -23.39 -9.04
C PHE A 183 -18.06 -24.54 -8.58
N VAL A 184 -16.97 -24.14 -7.90
CA VAL A 184 -15.60 -24.73 -7.75
C VAL A 184 -15.36 -25.32 -6.33
N PRO A 185 -14.42 -26.28 -6.10
CA PRO A 185 -14.22 -26.93 -4.79
C PRO A 185 -13.26 -26.22 -3.81
N TRP A 186 -13.55 -26.43 -2.51
CA TRP A 186 -12.75 -26.34 -1.26
C TRP A 186 -11.67 -25.26 -1.08
N GLY A 187 -11.88 -24.42 -0.05
CA GLY A 187 -10.83 -23.64 0.61
C GLY A 187 -11.24 -22.23 1.07
N VAL A 188 -12.37 -21.71 0.60
CA VAL A 188 -12.79 -20.32 0.88
C VAL A 188 -14.23 -20.29 1.38
N SER A 189 -14.44 -19.73 2.56
CA SER A 189 -15.76 -19.30 3.01
C SER A 189 -16.19 -18.13 2.11
N LEU A 190 -17.14 -18.36 1.21
CA LEU A 190 -17.69 -17.32 0.35
C LEU A 190 -18.70 -16.48 1.16
N ALA A 191 -18.32 -15.25 1.50
CA ALA A 191 -19.28 -14.19 1.76
C ALA A 191 -19.96 -13.77 0.44
N GLU A 192 -21.23 -13.36 0.52
CA GLU A 192 -22.15 -13.12 -0.61
C GLU A 192 -21.65 -12.09 -1.67
N ASP A 193 -20.61 -11.33 -1.38
CA ASP A 193 -20.16 -10.19 -2.19
C ASP A 193 -19.26 -10.55 -3.39
N ALA A 194 -18.71 -11.77 -3.45
CA ALA A 194 -17.76 -12.16 -4.50
C ALA A 194 -18.42 -12.35 -5.89
N PHE A 195 -19.74 -12.56 -5.94
CA PHE A 195 -20.45 -12.82 -7.20
C PHE A 195 -20.60 -11.56 -8.08
N VAL A 196 -20.56 -10.36 -7.48
CA VAL A 196 -20.74 -9.07 -8.17
C VAL A 196 -19.46 -8.59 -8.87
N ALA A 197 -18.28 -9.06 -8.43
CA ALA A 197 -16.99 -8.64 -8.99
C ALA A 197 -16.67 -9.31 -10.34
N TYR A 198 -17.11 -10.55 -10.57
CA TYR A 198 -16.75 -11.31 -11.77
C TYR A 198 -17.55 -10.88 -13.02
N GLU A 199 -18.78 -10.39 -12.84
CA GLU A 199 -19.61 -9.89 -13.95
C GLU A 199 -19.08 -8.57 -14.55
N ARG A 200 -18.29 -7.80 -13.78
CA ARG A 200 -17.72 -6.52 -14.20
C ARG A 200 -16.47 -6.67 -15.08
N MET A 201 -15.72 -7.77 -14.94
CA MET A 201 -14.48 -7.99 -15.67
C MET A 201 -14.71 -8.32 -17.16
N LEU A 202 -15.84 -8.95 -17.50
CA LEU A 202 -16.20 -9.29 -18.88
C LEU A 202 -16.79 -8.13 -19.70
N ARG A 203 -17.14 -7.00 -19.07
CA ARG A 203 -17.74 -5.85 -19.76
C ARG A 203 -16.72 -4.82 -20.27
N GLY A 204 -15.43 -5.03 -20.02
CA GLY A 204 -14.36 -4.07 -20.30
C GLY A 204 -13.53 -4.30 -21.56
N TYR A 205 -13.71 -5.43 -22.26
CA TYR A 205 -12.98 -5.74 -23.49
C TYR A 205 -14.01 -5.98 -24.60
N GLY A 206 -13.91 -5.21 -25.69
CA GLY A 206 -14.66 -5.48 -26.93
C GLY A 206 -14.23 -6.81 -27.57
N ASP A 207 -14.58 -7.04 -28.84
CA ASP A 207 -14.56 -8.31 -29.62
C ASP A 207 -13.22 -9.13 -29.71
N SER A 208 -12.43 -9.23 -28.64
CA SER A 208 -11.20 -10.02 -28.55
C SER A 208 -11.36 -11.17 -27.56
N VAL A 209 -10.94 -12.38 -27.98
CA VAL A 209 -10.96 -13.58 -27.14
C VAL A 209 -9.53 -13.91 -26.72
N VAL A 210 -9.31 -14.10 -25.41
CA VAL A 210 -8.02 -14.54 -24.85
C VAL A 210 -8.18 -15.98 -24.36
N ALA A 211 -7.31 -16.88 -24.81
CA ALA A 211 -7.33 -18.29 -24.41
C ALA A 211 -6.04 -18.68 -23.67
N TYR A 212 -6.17 -19.50 -22.63
CA TYR A 212 -5.06 -20.11 -21.88
C TYR A 212 -5.23 -21.63 -21.82
N ALA A 213 -4.14 -22.39 -21.91
CA ALA A 213 -4.12 -23.83 -21.73
C ALA A 213 -3.47 -24.21 -20.39
N PRO A 214 -4.02 -25.14 -19.59
CA PRO A 214 -3.38 -25.57 -18.34
C PRO A 214 -2.38 -26.71 -18.56
N THR A 215 -1.20 -26.62 -17.94
CA THR A 215 -0.24 -27.74 -17.82
C THR A 215 -0.49 -28.55 -16.55
N HIS A 216 -0.18 -29.85 -16.62
CA HIS A 216 -0.37 -30.84 -15.57
C HIS A 216 0.41 -30.52 -14.28
N LYS A 217 -0.13 -31.04 -13.16
CA LYS A 217 0.51 -31.05 -11.83
C LYS A 217 1.94 -31.58 -11.92
N ASN A 218 2.89 -30.74 -11.51
CA ASN A 218 4.33 -30.98 -11.37
C ASN A 218 5.18 -30.55 -12.58
N GLY A 219 5.47 -29.25 -12.69
CA GLY A 219 6.52 -28.71 -13.55
C GLY A 219 6.28 -27.26 -13.96
N CYS A 220 7.18 -26.37 -13.56
CA CYS A 220 7.20 -24.98 -14.02
C CYS A 220 7.37 -24.91 -15.54
N SER A 221 6.45 -24.25 -16.23
CA SER A 221 6.74 -23.57 -17.50
C SER A 221 5.86 -22.32 -17.61
N ARG A 222 6.44 -21.19 -18.04
CA ARG A 222 5.70 -19.99 -18.40
C ARG A 222 5.06 -20.23 -19.76
N LEU A 223 3.73 -20.20 -19.84
CA LEU A 223 2.99 -20.19 -21.11
C LEU A 223 2.78 -18.75 -21.60
N PRO A 224 2.75 -18.50 -22.91
CA PRO A 224 2.56 -17.18 -23.49
C PRO A 224 1.09 -16.91 -23.80
N VAL A 225 0.79 -15.61 -23.87
CA VAL A 225 -0.53 -15.09 -24.26
C VAL A 225 -0.57 -14.97 -25.77
N VAL A 226 -1.56 -15.58 -26.41
CA VAL A 226 -1.88 -15.31 -27.81
C VAL A 226 -3.21 -14.58 -27.87
N ALA A 227 -3.20 -13.37 -28.42
CA ALA A 227 -4.41 -12.60 -28.72
C ALA A 227 -4.74 -12.75 -30.21
N VAL A 228 -5.98 -13.13 -30.53
CA VAL A 228 -6.44 -13.23 -31.93
C VAL A 228 -7.79 -12.55 -32.07
N ASP A 229 -7.95 -11.84 -33.19
CA ASP A 229 -9.19 -11.20 -33.62
C ASP A 229 -10.34 -12.23 -33.81
N ALA A 230 -11.50 -11.97 -33.20
CA ALA A 230 -12.66 -12.86 -33.22
C ALA A 230 -13.24 -13.13 -34.62
N THR A 231 -13.03 -12.24 -35.59
CA THR A 231 -13.50 -12.44 -36.97
C THR A 231 -12.68 -13.49 -37.73
N LYS A 232 -11.40 -13.66 -37.37
CA LYS A 232 -10.50 -14.67 -37.97
C LYS A 232 -10.63 -16.05 -37.34
N TRP A 233 -11.08 -16.13 -36.08
CA TRP A 233 -11.33 -17.40 -35.38
C TRP A 233 -12.36 -18.29 -36.09
N ARG A 234 -13.29 -17.69 -36.84
CA ARG A 234 -14.31 -18.43 -37.62
C ARG A 234 -13.78 -19.09 -38.88
N ALA A 235 -12.57 -18.76 -39.33
CA ALA A 235 -11.98 -19.28 -40.57
C ALA A 235 -11.16 -20.57 -40.37
N ILE A 236 -10.90 -20.98 -39.13
CA ILE A 236 -10.14 -22.20 -38.83
C ILE A 236 -11.06 -23.42 -38.99
N PRO A 237 -10.75 -24.40 -39.88
CA PRO A 237 -11.59 -25.56 -40.08
C PRO A 237 -11.70 -26.36 -38.78
N LYS A 238 -12.93 -26.70 -38.36
CA LYS A 238 -13.12 -27.63 -37.24
C LYS A 238 -12.64 -29.02 -37.66
N PRO A 239 -11.76 -29.69 -36.89
CA PRO A 239 -11.41 -31.06 -37.18
C PRO A 239 -12.57 -31.97 -36.79
N ASP A 240 -13.04 -32.75 -37.75
CA ASP A 240 -13.98 -33.83 -37.51
C ASP A 240 -13.24 -35.01 -36.88
N VAL A 241 -13.80 -35.50 -35.77
CA VAL A 241 -13.46 -36.73 -35.05
C VAL A 241 -12.20 -36.66 -34.15
N GLY A 242 -12.41 -36.99 -32.88
CA GLY A 242 -11.42 -36.87 -31.81
C GLY A 242 -10.22 -37.81 -31.93
N TYR A 243 -9.04 -37.25 -31.69
CA TYR A 243 -7.87 -37.97 -31.20
C TYR A 243 -7.21 -37.18 -30.07
N ALA A 244 -6.77 -37.90 -29.04
CA ALA A 244 -5.80 -37.39 -28.09
C ALA A 244 -4.49 -37.15 -28.85
N LEU A 245 -3.95 -35.92 -28.78
CA LEU A 245 -2.67 -35.60 -29.37
C LEU A 245 -1.54 -36.07 -28.45
N ASP A 246 -0.95 -37.21 -28.76
CA ASP A 246 0.41 -37.56 -28.34
C ASP A 246 1.38 -36.59 -29.05
N GLY A 247 1.67 -35.45 -28.41
CA GLY A 247 2.60 -34.44 -28.95
C GLY A 247 2.47 -33.04 -28.34
N GLY A 248 1.35 -32.73 -27.68
CA GLY A 248 1.15 -31.45 -26.99
C GLY A 248 1.06 -30.21 -27.90
N VAL A 249 0.93 -29.04 -27.27
CA VAL A 249 0.67 -27.72 -27.91
C VAL A 249 1.69 -27.36 -28.98
N ALA A 250 2.95 -27.80 -28.84
CA ALA A 250 4.01 -27.54 -29.80
C ALA A 250 3.77 -28.19 -31.18
N ALA A 251 3.22 -29.42 -31.21
CA ALA A 251 2.90 -30.11 -32.47
C ALA A 251 1.70 -29.47 -33.20
N TRP A 252 0.75 -28.93 -32.44
CA TRP A 252 -0.38 -28.19 -32.99
C TRP A 252 0.04 -26.83 -33.59
N LEU A 253 1.00 -26.14 -32.94
CA LEU A 253 1.55 -24.88 -33.46
C LEU A 253 2.39 -25.09 -34.73
N ALA A 254 3.16 -26.18 -34.82
CA ALA A 254 3.90 -26.53 -36.04
C ALA A 254 2.97 -26.83 -37.23
N ALA A 255 1.82 -27.46 -36.98
CA ALA A 255 0.82 -27.75 -38.02
C ALA A 255 0.12 -26.47 -38.54
N LEU A 256 0.04 -25.41 -37.73
CA LEU A 256 -0.49 -24.09 -38.13
C LEU A 256 0.52 -23.28 -38.96
N GLU A 257 1.82 -23.45 -38.72
CA GLU A 257 2.87 -22.85 -39.57
C GLU A 257 2.95 -23.53 -40.95
N ASP A 258 2.83 -24.86 -40.99
CA ASP A 258 2.86 -25.63 -42.25
C ASP A 258 1.62 -25.42 -43.14
N SER A 259 0.49 -24.99 -42.57
CA SER A 259 -0.75 -24.73 -43.34
C SER A 259 -0.78 -23.38 -44.06
N GLY A 260 0.25 -22.53 -43.89
CA GLY A 260 0.40 -21.25 -44.61
C GLY A 260 -0.42 -20.07 -44.08
N ASP A 261 -1.11 -20.22 -42.94
CA ASP A 261 -1.93 -19.18 -42.31
C ASP A 261 -1.19 -18.51 -41.12
N ALA A 262 0.04 -18.06 -41.35
CA ALA A 262 0.86 -17.46 -40.29
C ALA A 262 0.50 -15.98 -40.05
N VAL A 263 0.04 -15.67 -38.83
CA VAL A 263 0.09 -14.32 -38.24
C VAL A 263 1.38 -14.22 -37.43
N GLU A 264 2.17 -13.15 -37.63
CA GLU A 264 3.41 -12.88 -36.90
C GLU A 264 3.25 -13.07 -35.38
N ALA A 265 3.85 -14.14 -34.85
CA ALA A 265 4.06 -14.34 -33.41
C ALA A 265 5.57 -14.31 -33.14
N ARG A 266 6.05 -13.31 -32.38
CA ARG A 266 7.46 -13.26 -31.93
C ARG A 266 7.64 -14.06 -30.64
N TRP A 267 8.62 -14.95 -30.62
CA TRP A 267 8.96 -15.80 -29.48
C TRP A 267 10.45 -15.69 -29.09
N ARG A 268 10.75 -15.73 -27.78
CA ARG A 268 12.08 -16.06 -27.23
C ARG A 268 11.91 -16.85 -25.93
N VAL A 269 12.59 -17.99 -25.83
CA VAL A 269 12.69 -18.83 -24.63
C VAL A 269 14.17 -19.05 -24.34
N GLU A 270 14.59 -18.84 -23.09
CA GLU A 270 15.86 -19.37 -22.54
C GLU A 270 15.54 -20.07 -21.23
N THR A 271 16.06 -21.30 -21.06
CA THR A 271 15.92 -22.14 -19.87
C THR A 271 17.30 -22.42 -19.27
N SER A 272 17.39 -22.50 -17.95
CA SER A 272 18.44 -23.24 -17.24
C SER A 272 17.92 -23.72 -15.87
N SER A 273 18.47 -24.84 -15.41
CA SER A 273 17.85 -25.88 -14.54
C SER A 273 18.39 -25.87 -13.08
N PRO A 274 18.28 -26.94 -12.24
CA PRO A 274 17.67 -26.84 -10.89
C PRO A 274 18.63 -27.19 -9.72
N GLU A 275 18.22 -26.91 -8.47
CA GLU A 275 18.28 -27.87 -7.34
C GLU A 275 17.66 -27.32 -6.04
N GLU A 276 16.89 -28.22 -5.39
CA GLU A 276 16.47 -28.42 -4.00
C GLU A 276 16.21 -27.27 -2.99
N GLY A 277 15.08 -27.38 -2.29
CA GLY A 277 14.89 -26.83 -0.93
C GLY A 277 13.47 -26.37 -0.63
N ALA A 278 12.63 -27.22 -0.04
CA ALA A 278 11.30 -26.88 0.43
C ALA A 278 11.33 -25.89 1.61
N ILE A 279 10.58 -24.78 1.51
CA ILE A 279 10.32 -23.85 2.63
C ILE A 279 8.81 -23.53 2.70
N LEU A 280 8.28 -23.52 3.92
CA LEU A 280 6.89 -23.30 4.33
C LEU A 280 6.23 -22.06 3.70
N LEU A 281 5.05 -22.24 3.10
CA LEU A 281 4.32 -21.27 2.27
C LEU A 281 3.12 -20.56 2.97
N ASP A 282 2.90 -20.76 4.27
CA ASP A 282 1.69 -20.22 4.94
C ASP A 282 1.63 -18.68 5.03
N LEU A 283 2.78 -17.97 4.99
CA LEU A 283 2.83 -16.51 5.16
C LEU A 283 2.67 -15.70 3.85
N ASP A 284 2.86 -16.32 2.68
CA ASP A 284 2.75 -15.61 1.40
C ASP A 284 1.29 -15.47 0.92
N TRP A 285 0.37 -16.27 1.46
CA TRP A 285 -1.05 -16.20 1.11
C TRP A 285 -1.73 -14.96 1.70
N GLU A 286 -1.40 -14.58 2.95
CA GLU A 286 -1.89 -13.35 3.58
C GLU A 286 -1.35 -12.09 2.89
N ARG A 287 -0.10 -12.13 2.41
CA ARG A 287 0.51 -11.03 1.64
C ARG A 287 -0.15 -10.84 0.27
N LEU A 288 -0.63 -11.93 -0.35
CA LEU A 288 -1.33 -11.87 -1.63
C LEU A 288 -2.73 -11.27 -1.47
N ILE A 289 -3.47 -11.66 -0.41
CA ILE A 289 -4.78 -11.07 -0.07
C ILE A 289 -4.64 -9.57 0.26
N GLN A 290 -3.58 -9.21 0.99
CA GLN A 290 -3.26 -7.81 1.32
C GLN A 290 -3.02 -6.96 0.07
N ARG A 291 -2.29 -7.49 -0.92
CA ARG A 291 -2.00 -6.77 -2.17
C ARG A 291 -3.24 -6.57 -3.05
N ASP A 292 -4.16 -7.53 -3.10
CA ASP A 292 -5.39 -7.40 -3.90
C ASP A 292 -6.41 -6.45 -3.25
N ALA A 293 -6.50 -6.42 -1.92
CA ALA A 293 -7.35 -5.46 -1.20
C ALA A 293 -6.88 -4.01 -1.37
N ASP A 294 -5.56 -3.78 -1.38
CA ASP A 294 -4.97 -2.44 -1.56
C ASP A 294 -4.98 -2.00 -3.04
N GLN A 295 -4.86 -2.93 -3.99
CA GLN A 295 -4.89 -2.63 -5.44
C GLN A 295 -6.31 -2.30 -5.96
N PHE A 296 -7.37 -2.78 -5.30
CA PHE A 296 -8.76 -2.46 -5.70
C PHE A 296 -9.11 -0.97 -5.54
N HIS A 297 -8.27 -0.21 -4.83
CA HIS A 297 -8.46 1.23 -4.60
C HIS A 297 -7.76 2.15 -5.64
N LEU A 298 -7.03 1.63 -6.64
CA LEU A 298 -6.08 2.45 -7.43
C LEU A 298 -6.20 2.44 -8.98
N ALA A 299 -7.29 1.98 -9.62
CA ALA A 299 -7.49 2.16 -11.07
C ALA A 299 -8.58 3.23 -11.33
N ARG A 300 -8.42 4.30 -12.14
CA ARG A 300 -7.83 4.40 -13.49
C ARG A 300 -7.66 5.90 -13.90
N ARG A 301 -6.59 6.24 -14.63
CA ARG A 301 -6.60 7.29 -15.68
C ARG A 301 -5.52 6.98 -16.72
N GLU A 302 -5.93 6.61 -17.93
CA GLU A 302 -5.10 6.67 -19.13
C GLU A 302 -5.58 7.86 -19.97
N ILE A 303 -4.63 8.57 -20.58
CA ILE A 303 -4.80 9.70 -21.48
C ILE A 303 -4.49 9.22 -22.90
N GLY A 304 -5.34 9.61 -23.87
CA GLY A 304 -4.91 9.91 -25.24
C GLY A 304 -5.76 9.33 -26.36
N GLU A 305 -6.65 10.14 -26.96
CA GLU A 305 -6.82 10.30 -28.43
C GLU A 305 -7.67 11.57 -28.75
N PRO A 306 -7.57 12.16 -29.97
CA PRO A 306 -7.82 13.59 -30.27
C PRO A 306 -9.29 13.93 -30.66
N PRO A 307 -9.67 15.22 -30.88
CA PRO A 307 -11.07 15.65 -30.78
C PRO A 307 -11.86 15.46 -32.09
N LEU A 308 -13.07 14.92 -31.98
CA LEU A 308 -14.12 14.98 -33.01
C LEU A 308 -15.40 15.60 -32.42
N GLN A 309 -16.02 16.45 -33.24
CA GLN A 309 -17.06 17.44 -32.93
C GLN A 309 -18.34 16.89 -32.29
N GLU A 310 -18.99 17.79 -31.53
CA GLU A 310 -20.26 17.71 -30.82
C GLU A 310 -21.36 16.83 -31.44
N ARG A 311 -21.83 15.84 -30.65
CA ARG A 311 -23.26 15.51 -30.51
C ARG A 311 -23.57 15.09 -29.07
N GLN A 312 -24.38 15.90 -28.39
CA GLN A 312 -24.96 15.59 -27.08
C GLN A 312 -25.74 14.27 -27.11
N THR A 313 -25.34 13.29 -26.30
CA THR A 313 -26.20 12.19 -25.85
C THR A 313 -25.86 11.83 -24.40
N TRP A 314 -26.92 11.75 -23.58
CA TRP A 314 -26.88 11.46 -22.15
C TRP A 314 -26.67 9.96 -21.91
N LEU A 315 -25.49 9.56 -21.42
CA LEU A 315 -25.24 8.22 -20.86
C LEU A 315 -24.21 8.30 -19.72
N ARG A 316 -24.68 8.30 -18.46
CA ARG A 316 -23.85 8.05 -17.26
C ARG A 316 -24.04 6.58 -16.84
N GLY A 317 -22.95 5.82 -16.75
CA GLY A 317 -22.93 4.44 -16.25
C GLY A 317 -22.73 4.36 -14.72
N PRO A 318 -23.17 3.28 -14.05
CA PRO A 318 -23.13 3.15 -12.59
C PRO A 318 -21.76 2.63 -12.11
N SER A 319 -20.84 3.56 -11.84
CA SER A 319 -19.65 3.33 -11.00
C SER A 319 -19.45 4.53 -10.08
N ALA A 320 -20.36 4.68 -9.12
CA ALA A 320 -20.37 5.81 -8.19
C ALA A 320 -20.84 5.36 -6.80
N ILE A 321 -19.98 4.67 -6.04
CA ILE A 321 -20.12 4.58 -4.56
C ILE A 321 -18.83 5.05 -3.84
N SER A 322 -17.73 5.33 -4.54
CA SER A 322 -16.49 5.82 -3.90
C SER A 322 -16.02 7.21 -4.38
N THR A 323 -16.71 7.89 -5.29
CA THR A 323 -16.29 9.20 -5.84
C THR A 323 -17.37 10.29 -5.77
N GLN A 324 -18.50 10.06 -5.09
CA GLN A 324 -19.54 11.08 -4.88
C GLN A 324 -19.23 12.04 -3.73
N ARG A 325 -18.04 12.61 -3.71
CA ARG A 325 -17.72 13.74 -2.80
C ARG A 325 -18.59 14.97 -3.14
N HIS A 326 -18.90 15.18 -4.42
CA HIS A 326 -19.76 16.28 -4.87
C HIS A 326 -21.28 16.04 -4.74
N GLU A 327 -21.76 14.79 -4.58
CA GLU A 327 -23.18 14.56 -4.27
C GLU A 327 -23.47 14.55 -2.77
N ARG A 328 -22.48 14.22 -1.92
CA ARG A 328 -22.60 14.28 -0.45
C ARG A 328 -22.79 15.70 0.08
N GLU A 329 -22.15 16.68 -0.55
CA GLU A 329 -22.29 18.10 -0.21
C GLU A 329 -23.70 18.66 -0.54
N GLY A 330 -24.41 18.04 -1.51
CA GLY A 330 -25.79 18.40 -1.87
C GLY A 330 -26.88 17.75 -1.02
N ARG A 331 -26.58 16.68 -0.26
CA ARG A 331 -27.56 15.89 0.53
C ARG A 331 -27.52 16.16 2.04
N GLY A 332 -26.67 17.08 2.52
CA GLY A 332 -26.54 17.35 3.96
C GLY A 332 -25.76 16.28 4.74
N GLU A 333 -25.00 15.41 4.06
CA GLU A 333 -24.28 14.27 4.66
C GLU A 333 -22.92 14.64 5.30
N GLY A 334 -22.72 15.91 5.66
CA GLY A 334 -21.51 16.42 6.32
C GLY A 334 -21.79 17.05 7.69
N THR A 335 -22.60 16.41 8.53
CA THR A 335 -23.06 16.99 9.82
C THR A 335 -22.36 16.45 11.07
N VAL A 336 -21.33 15.60 10.94
CA VAL A 336 -20.63 15.05 12.11
C VAL A 336 -19.32 15.82 12.33
N ALA A 337 -19.13 16.32 13.55
CA ALA A 337 -17.83 16.78 14.05
C ALA A 337 -17.22 15.70 14.94
N ALA A 338 -15.93 15.77 15.23
CA ALA A 338 -15.31 14.98 16.30
C ALA A 338 -14.73 15.86 17.40
N SER A 339 -14.62 15.28 18.60
CA SER A 339 -13.96 15.86 19.76
C SER A 339 -12.86 14.92 20.24
N LEU A 340 -11.63 15.46 20.34
CA LEU A 340 -10.45 14.83 20.94
C LEU A 340 -10.10 15.53 22.24
N CYS A 341 -10.04 14.78 23.35
CA CYS A 341 -9.49 15.28 24.61
C CYS A 341 -8.01 14.89 24.70
N VAL A 342 -7.13 15.89 24.74
CA VAL A 342 -5.67 15.69 24.74
C VAL A 342 -5.07 16.41 25.94
N TYR A 343 -4.15 15.80 26.67
CA TYR A 343 -3.29 16.48 27.65
C TYR A 343 -1.83 16.36 27.22
N ASP A 344 -1.27 15.16 27.33
CA ASP A 344 0.11 14.86 27.01
C ASP A 344 0.30 13.57 26.19
N ASP A 345 -0.79 13.10 25.58
CA ASP A 345 -0.78 11.92 24.71
C ASP A 345 -0.64 12.35 23.24
N ASP A 346 0.57 12.21 22.71
CA ASP A 346 0.93 12.56 21.34
C ASP A 346 1.14 11.33 20.44
N ARG A 347 1.32 10.15 21.04
CA ARG A 347 1.83 8.93 20.40
C ARG A 347 1.09 8.51 19.13
N PHE A 348 -0.23 8.64 19.13
CA PHE A 348 -1.09 8.16 18.04
C PHE A 348 -1.87 9.28 17.37
N LEU A 349 -1.69 10.52 17.82
CA LEU A 349 -2.60 11.62 17.53
C LEU A 349 -2.63 11.96 16.03
N GLU A 350 -1.48 11.98 15.36
CA GLU A 350 -1.40 12.26 13.91
C GLU A 350 -2.05 11.15 13.08
N SER A 351 -1.70 9.89 13.34
CA SER A 351 -2.27 8.75 12.61
C SER A 351 -3.78 8.62 12.82
N LEU A 352 -4.25 8.92 14.03
CA LEU A 352 -5.67 8.97 14.34
C LEU A 352 -6.38 10.06 13.54
N VAL A 353 -5.83 11.29 13.53
CA VAL A 353 -6.43 12.40 12.82
C VAL A 353 -6.41 12.19 11.31
N GLU A 354 -5.35 11.58 10.76
CA GLU A 354 -5.26 11.21 9.34
C GLU A 354 -6.45 10.34 8.89
N ASP A 355 -6.82 9.33 9.68
CA ASP A 355 -7.92 8.41 9.36
C ASP A 355 -9.32 9.07 9.55
N LEU A 356 -9.45 9.95 10.55
CA LEU A 356 -10.72 10.60 10.89
C LEU A 356 -11.06 11.80 9.99
N LEU A 357 -10.11 12.70 9.75
CA LEU A 357 -10.33 14.02 9.14
C LEU A 357 -11.03 13.99 7.75
N PRO A 358 -10.82 12.98 6.89
CA PRO A 358 -11.57 12.85 5.63
C PRO A 358 -13.09 12.71 5.80
N ARG A 359 -13.55 12.20 6.95
CA ARG A 359 -14.97 11.90 7.24
C ARG A 359 -15.66 12.99 8.05
N LEU A 360 -14.88 13.87 8.66
CA LEU A 360 -15.38 14.90 9.56
C LEU A 360 -15.59 16.22 8.84
N ARG A 361 -16.64 16.94 9.27
CA ARG A 361 -16.82 18.34 8.91
C ARG A 361 -15.86 19.22 9.70
N HIS A 362 -15.83 19.02 11.02
CA HIS A 362 -14.98 19.73 11.96
C HIS A 362 -14.30 18.73 12.90
N LEU A 363 -13.08 19.05 13.31
CA LEU A 363 -12.37 18.35 14.38
C LEU A 363 -12.08 19.35 15.50
N ILE A 364 -12.59 19.08 16.69
CA ILE A 364 -12.35 19.88 17.89
C ILE A 364 -11.29 19.14 18.72
N ILE A 365 -10.17 19.79 18.99
CA ILE A 365 -9.14 19.30 19.89
C ILE A 365 -9.17 20.17 21.15
N SER A 366 -9.67 19.62 22.24
CA SER A 366 -9.58 20.25 23.56
C SER A 366 -8.24 19.84 24.17
N HIS A 367 -7.24 20.72 24.10
CA HIS A 367 -5.89 20.48 24.62
C HIS A 367 -5.74 21.07 26.03
N ALA A 368 -5.61 20.17 27.01
CA ALA A 368 -5.55 20.52 28.42
C ALA A 368 -4.17 21.06 28.79
N THR A 369 -4.14 22.15 29.54
CA THR A 369 -2.89 22.74 30.06
C THR A 369 -2.46 22.12 31.39
N ALA A 370 -3.32 21.31 32.00
CA ALA A 370 -3.07 20.56 33.23
C ALA A 370 -3.78 19.19 33.17
N PRO A 371 -3.23 18.14 33.82
CA PRO A 371 -3.92 16.86 33.88
C PRO A 371 -5.12 16.96 34.84
N TRP A 372 -6.13 16.12 34.67
CA TRP A 372 -7.25 16.04 35.63
C TRP A 372 -6.79 15.55 37.01
N PHE A 373 -5.80 14.66 37.03
CA PHE A 373 -5.20 14.11 38.25
C PHE A 373 -3.68 13.98 38.12
N GLY A 374 -2.99 13.91 39.25
CA GLY A 374 -1.55 13.69 39.29
C GLY A 374 -0.72 14.95 39.03
N THR A 375 0.59 14.77 38.93
CA THR A 375 1.55 15.85 38.67
C THR A 375 1.58 16.18 37.19
N ALA A 376 1.70 17.46 36.86
CA ALA A 376 1.92 17.89 35.48
C ALA A 376 3.18 17.25 34.90
N ARG A 377 3.14 16.91 33.61
CA ARG A 377 4.26 16.33 32.85
C ARG A 377 4.67 17.28 31.73
N PRO A 378 5.51 18.31 32.01
CA PRO A 378 5.82 19.36 31.04
C PRO A 378 6.34 18.84 29.71
N ALA A 379 7.21 17.83 29.73
CA ALA A 379 7.77 17.25 28.51
C ALA A 379 6.70 16.58 27.63
N GLY A 380 5.79 15.80 28.21
CA GLY A 380 4.69 15.18 27.47
C GLY A 380 3.70 16.22 26.95
N PHE A 381 3.35 17.20 27.78
CA PHE A 381 2.51 18.33 27.38
C PHE A 381 3.08 19.09 26.18
N LEU A 382 4.39 19.40 26.20
CA LEU A 382 5.05 20.12 25.11
C LEU A 382 5.03 19.32 23.79
N ARG A 383 5.27 18.01 23.84
CA ARG A 383 5.18 17.15 22.63
C ARG A 383 3.76 17.08 22.08
N ALA A 384 2.77 16.95 22.96
CA ALA A 384 1.36 16.98 22.57
C ALA A 384 0.98 18.34 21.97
N ALA A 385 1.42 19.46 22.57
CA ALA A 385 1.21 20.80 22.04
C ALA A 385 1.74 20.95 20.61
N GLN A 386 3.01 20.57 20.40
CA GLN A 386 3.64 20.61 19.08
C GLN A 386 2.87 19.76 18.05
N THR A 387 2.39 18.59 18.46
CA THR A 387 1.62 17.69 17.59
C THR A 387 0.25 18.28 17.25
N VAL A 388 -0.45 18.86 18.24
CA VAL A 388 -1.72 19.56 18.04
C VAL A 388 -1.55 20.77 17.11
N ASP A 389 -0.46 21.51 17.23
CA ASP A 389 -0.16 22.64 16.35
C ASP A 389 0.08 22.19 14.90
N ARG A 390 0.85 21.12 14.68
CA ARG A 390 1.01 20.53 13.33
C ARG A 390 -0.32 20.09 12.73
N ILE A 391 -1.16 19.40 13.52
CA ILE A 391 -2.49 18.95 13.07
C ILE A 391 -3.37 20.15 12.67
N ARG A 392 -3.38 21.21 13.48
CA ARG A 392 -4.13 22.44 13.18
C ARG A 392 -3.63 23.10 11.91
N SER A 393 -2.32 23.25 11.75
CA SER A 393 -1.70 23.88 10.59
C SER A 393 -1.96 23.10 9.29
N ASN A 394 -2.08 21.78 9.35
CA ASN A 394 -2.38 20.93 8.20
C ASN A 394 -3.83 21.06 7.70
N ALA A 395 -4.76 21.50 8.55
CA ALA A 395 -6.17 21.62 8.20
C ALA A 395 -6.89 22.75 8.96
N PRO A 396 -6.46 24.02 8.80
CA PRO A 396 -6.93 25.14 9.62
C PRO A 396 -8.43 25.41 9.46
N ASP A 397 -9.01 25.08 8.31
CA ASP A 397 -10.44 25.28 8.06
C ASP A 397 -11.33 24.27 8.81
N LYS A 398 -10.81 23.08 9.09
CA LYS A 398 -11.54 21.97 9.72
C LYS A 398 -11.22 21.80 11.20
N VAL A 399 -9.99 22.11 11.61
CA VAL A 399 -9.50 21.85 12.97
C VAL A 399 -9.71 23.08 13.84
N ARG A 400 -10.27 22.87 15.02
CA ARG A 400 -10.47 23.88 16.07
C ARG A 400 -9.77 23.40 17.32
N VAL A 401 -8.76 24.13 17.76
CA VAL A 401 -8.02 23.83 18.99
C VAL A 401 -8.52 24.75 20.09
N VAL A 402 -8.88 24.17 21.23
CA VAL A 402 -9.23 24.90 22.45
C VAL A 402 -8.18 24.53 23.49
N ASN A 403 -7.39 25.50 23.91
CA ASN A 403 -6.45 25.34 25.02
C ASN A 403 -7.14 25.78 26.31
N GLY A 404 -7.09 24.97 27.36
CA GLY A 404 -7.75 25.29 28.61
C GLY A 404 -7.33 24.41 29.78
N ALA A 405 -7.68 24.84 30.99
CA ALA A 405 -7.61 24.00 32.18
C ALA A 405 -9.04 23.59 32.53
N TRP A 406 -9.27 22.28 32.65
CA TRP A 406 -10.57 21.74 33.05
C TRP A 406 -10.42 20.96 34.35
N PRO A 407 -11.31 21.17 35.33
CA PRO A 407 -11.24 20.46 36.61
C PRO A 407 -11.53 18.96 36.50
N SER A 408 -12.09 18.52 35.37
CA SER A 408 -12.48 17.13 35.13
C SER A 408 -12.63 16.82 33.63
N GLU A 409 -12.71 15.53 33.30
CA GLU A 409 -12.95 15.05 31.94
C GLU A 409 -14.30 15.52 31.39
N GLU A 410 -15.38 15.44 32.18
CA GLU A 410 -16.70 15.88 31.73
C GLU A 410 -16.72 17.39 31.43
N ALA A 411 -15.99 18.21 32.19
CA ALA A 411 -15.89 19.64 31.92
C ALA A 411 -15.20 19.92 30.57
N GLN A 412 -14.13 19.17 30.25
CA GLN A 412 -13.42 19.27 28.97
C GLN A 412 -14.28 18.81 27.79
N ARG A 413 -15.01 17.70 27.94
CA ARG A 413 -15.93 17.20 26.90
C ARG A 413 -17.13 18.13 26.70
N ASN A 414 -17.69 18.69 27.78
CA ASN A 414 -18.77 19.68 27.70
C ASN A 414 -18.31 20.98 27.03
N ALA A 415 -17.06 21.42 27.23
CA ALA A 415 -16.51 22.57 26.51
C ALA A 415 -16.43 22.31 24.99
N ALA A 416 -16.02 21.11 24.57
CA ALA A 416 -16.04 20.71 23.17
C ALA A 416 -17.46 20.65 22.59
N LEU A 417 -18.42 20.14 23.36
CA LEU A 417 -19.84 20.08 22.98
C LEU A 417 -20.44 21.48 22.79
N GLN A 418 -20.13 22.42 23.68
CA GLN A 418 -20.53 23.81 23.57
C GLN A 418 -19.91 24.47 22.33
N LEU A 419 -18.62 24.26 22.08
CA LEU A 419 -17.98 24.78 20.87
C LEU A 419 -18.64 24.20 19.61
N ALA A 420 -18.90 22.90 19.57
CA ALA A 420 -19.57 22.25 18.44
C ALA A 420 -20.92 22.90 18.12
N ALA A 421 -21.69 23.30 19.14
CA ALA A 421 -22.98 23.97 18.96
C ALA A 421 -22.88 25.35 18.29
N THR A 422 -21.71 25.99 18.34
CA THR A 422 -21.44 27.32 17.73
C THR A 422 -20.86 27.25 16.32
N LEU A 423 -20.43 26.07 15.84
CA LEU A 423 -19.79 25.94 14.52
C LEU A 423 -20.81 26.13 13.38
N LEU A 424 -20.33 26.61 12.23
CA LEU A 424 -21.12 26.79 11.02
C LEU A 424 -20.47 26.07 9.81
N PRO A 425 -21.20 25.22 9.06
CA PRO A 425 -22.52 24.69 9.42
C PRO A 425 -22.42 23.87 10.71
N ARG A 426 -23.51 23.89 11.46
CA ARG A 426 -23.59 23.25 12.77
C ARG A 426 -23.65 21.73 12.64
N PRO A 427 -22.78 20.99 13.34
CA PRO A 427 -22.88 19.54 13.38
C PRO A 427 -24.14 19.09 14.14
N THR A 428 -24.76 18.00 13.67
CA THR A 428 -25.88 17.33 14.35
C THR A 428 -25.37 16.44 15.47
N HIS A 429 -24.21 15.81 15.26
CA HIS A 429 -23.59 14.87 16.18
C HIS A 429 -22.10 15.16 16.36
N LEU A 430 -21.60 14.78 17.53
CA LEU A 430 -20.20 14.87 17.93
C LEU A 430 -19.66 13.47 18.19
N LEU A 431 -18.71 13.04 17.36
CA LEU A 431 -17.92 11.82 17.52
C LEU A 431 -16.94 12.02 18.67
N LEU A 432 -16.97 11.15 19.67
CA LEU A 432 -16.11 11.21 20.84
C LEU A 432 -14.96 10.23 20.66
N VAL A 433 -13.74 10.75 20.64
CA VAL A 433 -12.55 9.95 20.41
C VAL A 433 -11.47 10.42 21.41
N ASP A 434 -10.71 9.49 21.97
CA ASP A 434 -9.48 9.82 22.71
C ASP A 434 -8.25 9.63 21.81
N GLY A 435 -7.11 10.18 22.22
CA GLY A 435 -5.87 10.14 21.42
C GLY A 435 -5.39 8.74 21.03
N ASP A 436 -5.89 7.69 21.67
CA ASP A 436 -5.56 6.28 21.46
C ASP A 436 -6.76 5.41 21.04
N GLU A 437 -7.79 6.00 20.41
CA GLU A 437 -8.99 5.30 19.95
C GLU A 437 -9.16 5.37 18.43
N PHE A 438 -9.02 4.24 17.74
CA PHE A 438 -9.13 4.14 16.29
C PHE A 438 -10.45 3.53 15.84
N TRP A 439 -10.89 3.89 14.63
CA TRP A 439 -12.06 3.32 13.99
C TRP A 439 -11.68 2.80 12.61
N HIS A 440 -12.18 1.63 12.22
CA HIS A 440 -11.99 1.19 10.84
C HIS A 440 -12.76 2.15 9.90
N PRO A 441 -12.09 2.79 8.93
CA PRO A 441 -12.69 3.82 8.05
C PRO A 441 -14.05 3.43 7.45
N VAL A 442 -14.14 2.22 6.92
CA VAL A 442 -15.36 1.69 6.28
C VAL A 442 -16.45 1.37 7.32
N GLU A 443 -16.07 0.89 8.50
CA GLU A 443 -17.02 0.55 9.55
C GLU A 443 -17.63 1.82 10.16
N LEU A 444 -16.80 2.85 10.37
CA LEU A 444 -17.25 4.16 10.81
C LEU A 444 -18.25 4.78 9.83
N ASP A 445 -17.96 4.73 8.52
CA ASP A 445 -18.89 5.23 7.49
C ASP A 445 -20.25 4.49 7.53
N ARG A 446 -20.22 3.15 7.73
CA ARG A 446 -21.46 2.35 7.89
C ARG A 446 -22.22 2.72 9.16
N ALA A 447 -21.52 2.85 10.29
CA ALA A 447 -22.14 3.20 11.56
C ALA A 447 -22.78 4.60 11.51
N LEU A 448 -22.10 5.59 10.94
CA LEU A 448 -22.64 6.94 10.75
C LEU A 448 -23.86 6.93 9.82
N ALA A 449 -23.85 6.14 8.74
CA ALA A 449 -25.01 6.00 7.85
C ALA A 449 -26.22 5.39 8.57
N LEU A 450 -26.01 4.37 9.40
CA LEU A 450 -27.09 3.75 10.19
C LEU A 450 -27.67 4.71 11.23
N VAL A 451 -26.82 5.47 11.93
CA VAL A 451 -27.27 6.50 12.86
C VAL A 451 -28.06 7.58 12.13
N TYR A 452 -27.57 8.03 10.96
CA TYR A 452 -28.28 9.01 10.13
C TYR A 452 -29.65 8.51 9.69
N GLN A 453 -29.75 7.26 9.23
CA GLN A 453 -31.01 6.64 8.84
C GLN A 453 -31.98 6.50 10.02
N ALA A 454 -31.48 6.05 11.18
CA ALA A 454 -32.28 5.98 12.40
C ALA A 454 -32.75 7.38 12.85
N SER A 455 -31.92 8.41 12.66
CA SER A 455 -32.26 9.79 13.00
C SER A 455 -33.41 10.37 12.15
N GLN A 456 -33.74 9.75 11.02
CA GLN A 456 -34.88 10.15 10.19
C GLN A 456 -36.22 9.73 10.80
N THR A 457 -36.24 8.68 11.61
CA THR A 457 -37.49 8.12 12.18
C THR A 457 -37.64 8.41 13.66
N ARG A 458 -36.52 8.60 14.38
CA ARG A 458 -36.52 8.97 15.80
C ARG A 458 -35.29 9.80 16.13
N ARG A 459 -35.35 10.59 17.20
CA ARG A 459 -34.18 11.31 17.71
C ARG A 459 -33.17 10.32 18.30
N ILE A 460 -31.90 10.46 17.94
CA ILE A 460 -30.77 9.70 18.49
C ILE A 460 -29.89 10.68 19.24
N SER A 461 -29.86 10.61 20.57
CA SER A 461 -29.04 11.53 21.38
C SER A 461 -27.69 10.95 21.78
N TRP A 462 -27.54 9.63 21.78
CA TRP A 462 -26.28 8.97 22.08
C TRP A 462 -26.16 7.59 21.41
N VAL A 463 -24.92 7.19 21.12
CA VAL A 463 -24.61 5.90 20.49
C VAL A 463 -23.44 5.23 21.19
N ARG A 464 -23.61 3.94 21.49
CA ARG A 464 -22.56 3.10 22.09
C ARG A 464 -22.11 1.99 21.14
N ALA A 465 -20.84 1.59 21.26
CA ALA A 465 -20.25 0.48 20.49
C ALA A 465 -19.41 -0.42 21.38
N THR A 466 -19.04 -1.59 20.87
CA THR A 466 -18.05 -2.47 21.51
C THR A 466 -16.63 -1.93 21.30
N MET A 467 -15.71 -2.30 22.19
CA MET A 467 -14.28 -2.03 22.04
C MET A 467 -13.50 -3.31 21.74
N ALA A 468 -12.52 -3.21 20.85
CA ALA A 468 -11.39 -4.11 20.74
C ALA A 468 -10.21 -3.46 21.47
N THR A 469 -9.98 -3.87 22.72
CA THR A 469 -8.96 -3.26 23.59
C THR A 469 -7.64 -4.01 23.46
N TYR A 470 -6.59 -3.28 23.08
CA TYR A 470 -5.27 -3.82 22.81
C TYR A 470 -4.38 -3.75 24.04
N PHE A 471 -3.49 -4.74 24.20
CA PHE A 471 -2.65 -4.90 25.38
C PHE A 471 -1.17 -5.09 24.98
N LYS A 472 -0.28 -4.26 25.53
CA LYS A 472 1.16 -4.11 25.22
C LYS A 472 1.49 -3.65 23.80
N THR A 473 0.91 -4.32 22.80
CA THR A 473 1.15 -4.07 21.38
C THR A 473 -0.16 -4.17 20.63
N VAL A 474 -0.21 -3.64 19.41
CA VAL A 474 -1.37 -3.82 18.51
C VAL A 474 -1.61 -5.28 18.11
N ARG A 475 -0.71 -6.23 18.46
CA ARG A 475 -0.86 -7.66 18.12
C ARG A 475 -1.68 -8.45 19.12
N PHE A 476 -1.96 -7.93 20.31
CA PHE A 476 -2.70 -8.65 21.34
C PHE A 476 -3.94 -7.85 21.72
N VAL A 477 -5.10 -8.48 21.55
CA VAL A 477 -6.41 -7.91 21.88
C VAL A 477 -7.04 -8.68 23.02
N VAL A 478 -7.79 -8.01 23.88
CA VAL A 478 -8.52 -8.62 25.00
C VAL A 478 -9.67 -9.49 24.46
N ASP A 479 -9.76 -10.73 24.95
CA ASP A 479 -10.80 -11.72 24.61
C ASP A 479 -11.34 -12.44 25.87
N PRO A 480 -12.68 -12.60 26.01
CA PRO A 480 -13.72 -11.93 25.23
C PRO A 480 -13.61 -10.40 25.28
N PRO A 481 -14.17 -9.68 24.29
CA PRO A 481 -14.23 -8.22 24.32
C PRO A 481 -14.81 -7.72 25.65
N GLU A 482 -14.25 -6.63 26.16
CA GLU A 482 -14.67 -6.10 27.45
C GLU A 482 -16.19 -5.79 27.48
N PRO A 483 -16.85 -5.97 28.64
CA PRO A 483 -18.29 -5.76 28.74
C PRO A 483 -18.68 -4.29 28.54
N LEU A 484 -17.77 -3.36 28.83
CA LEU A 484 -18.01 -1.93 28.69
C LEU A 484 -18.24 -1.56 27.22
N LYS A 485 -19.29 -0.76 27.00
CA LYS A 485 -19.62 -0.19 25.68
C LYS A 485 -19.28 1.28 25.68
N ILE A 486 -18.35 1.66 24.82
CA ILE A 486 -17.88 3.03 24.68
C ILE A 486 -18.98 3.92 24.14
N LEU A 487 -19.21 5.06 24.79
CA LEU A 487 -19.98 6.15 24.21
C LEU A 487 -19.10 6.86 23.19
N TRP A 488 -19.48 6.80 21.92
CA TRP A 488 -18.65 7.28 20.81
C TRP A 488 -19.33 8.33 19.94
N LEU A 489 -20.63 8.53 20.07
CA LEU A 489 -21.35 9.57 19.33
C LEU A 489 -22.45 10.16 20.22
N VAL A 490 -22.57 11.48 20.25
CA VAL A 490 -23.62 12.19 20.97
C VAL A 490 -24.23 13.27 20.10
N GLU A 491 -25.49 13.62 20.34
CA GLU A 491 -26.16 14.73 19.69
C GLU A 491 -25.63 16.08 20.19
N VAL A 492 -25.49 17.05 19.28
CA VAL A 492 -25.12 18.43 19.62
C VAL A 492 -26.41 19.19 19.97
N PRO A 493 -26.64 19.62 21.25
CA PRO A 493 -27.95 20.07 21.74
C PRO A 493 -28.45 21.36 21.09
N LEU A 494 -29.61 21.34 20.41
CA LEU A 494 -30.21 22.53 19.80
C LEU A 494 -30.49 23.61 20.85
N HIS A 495 -30.33 24.88 20.47
CA HIS A 495 -30.81 25.97 21.30
C HIS A 495 -32.34 25.84 21.43
N HIS A 496 -32.86 25.87 22.67
CA HIS A 496 -34.29 25.85 23.02
C HIS A 496 -35.02 24.49 23.02
N THR A 497 -34.34 23.35 23.23
CA THR A 497 -35.05 22.11 23.55
C THR A 497 -35.39 22.01 25.05
N PRO A 498 -36.59 21.53 25.44
CA PRO A 498 -36.96 21.36 26.85
C PRO A 498 -36.09 20.31 27.56
N VAL A 499 -35.46 19.42 26.79
CA VAL A 499 -34.45 18.46 27.26
C VAL A 499 -33.08 18.92 26.83
N THR A 500 -32.19 19.14 27.79
CA THR A 500 -30.77 19.46 27.60
C THR A 500 -29.94 18.26 27.99
N CYS A 501 -28.99 17.83 27.17
CA CYS A 501 -28.12 16.70 27.48
C CYS A 501 -26.65 17.11 27.45
N GLY A 502 -25.83 16.46 28.26
CA GLY A 502 -24.41 16.71 28.39
C GLY A 502 -23.69 15.59 29.16
N PHE A 503 -22.38 15.74 29.31
CA PHE A 503 -21.58 14.81 30.09
C PHE A 503 -21.74 15.08 31.59
N SER A 504 -22.07 14.06 32.37
CA SER A 504 -22.25 14.15 33.83
C SER A 504 -21.04 13.69 34.62
N GLU A 505 -20.28 12.73 34.09
CA GLU A 505 -19.08 12.15 34.72
C GLU A 505 -18.27 11.44 33.64
N ALA A 506 -17.06 11.91 33.33
CA ALA A 506 -16.26 11.40 32.20
C ALA A 506 -17.09 11.28 30.89
N ARG A 507 -17.35 10.05 30.42
CA ARG A 507 -18.19 9.76 29.25
C ARG A 507 -19.66 9.43 29.57
N ASN A 508 -20.12 9.56 30.81
CA ASN A 508 -21.52 9.34 31.15
C ASN A 508 -22.39 10.45 30.57
N TRP A 509 -23.39 10.07 29.78
CA TRP A 509 -24.33 11.00 29.14
C TRP A 509 -25.60 11.08 29.97
N ALA A 510 -25.93 12.29 30.42
CA ALA A 510 -27.14 12.57 31.16
C ALA A 510 -27.94 13.67 30.46
N CYS A 511 -29.25 13.63 30.64
CA CYS A 511 -30.14 14.68 30.21
C CYS A 511 -30.81 15.32 31.43
N SER A 512 -31.25 16.55 31.31
CA SER A 512 -32.11 17.26 32.24
C SER A 512 -33.30 17.83 31.47
N SER A 513 -34.48 17.83 32.09
CA SER A 513 -35.69 18.43 31.51
C SER A 513 -36.17 19.59 32.38
N SER A 514 -36.56 20.71 31.76
CA SER A 514 -37.30 21.76 32.46
C SER A 514 -38.77 21.38 32.72
N ASP A 515 -39.26 20.35 32.02
CA ASP A 515 -40.59 19.78 32.20
C ASP A 515 -40.50 18.53 33.10
N ALA A 516 -41.02 18.66 34.32
CA ALA A 516 -41.02 17.59 35.32
C ALA A 516 -41.92 16.40 34.96
N SER A 517 -42.76 16.51 33.92
CA SER A 517 -43.59 15.40 33.44
C SER A 517 -42.83 14.39 32.57
N ILE A 518 -41.62 14.73 32.13
CA ILE A 518 -40.79 13.86 31.30
C ILE A 518 -40.07 12.83 32.19
N ASP A 519 -40.38 11.55 32.00
CA ASP A 519 -39.58 10.45 32.55
C ASP A 519 -38.22 10.42 31.86
N LEU A 520 -37.25 11.03 32.53
CA LEU A 520 -35.91 11.24 32.00
C LEU A 520 -35.15 9.93 31.79
N ALA A 521 -35.38 8.91 32.61
CA ALA A 521 -34.71 7.62 32.48
C ALA A 521 -35.22 6.88 31.25
N ALA A 522 -36.55 6.76 31.10
CA ALA A 522 -37.17 6.18 29.91
C ALA A 522 -36.81 6.98 28.65
N THR A 523 -36.71 8.30 28.76
CA THR A 523 -36.31 9.18 27.65
C THR A 523 -34.86 8.95 27.24
N ILE A 524 -33.91 8.87 28.18
CA ILE A 524 -32.50 8.62 27.86
C ILE A 524 -32.35 7.26 27.15
N GLU A 525 -33.02 6.21 27.64
CA GLU A 525 -32.98 4.90 27.01
C GLU A 525 -33.57 4.92 25.58
N ALA A 526 -34.74 5.56 25.40
CA ALA A 526 -35.39 5.68 24.10
C ALA A 526 -34.60 6.52 23.08
N LEU A 527 -33.74 7.43 23.54
CA LEU A 527 -32.87 8.27 22.70
C LEU A 527 -31.53 7.60 22.36
N GLY A 528 -31.23 6.44 22.94
CA GLY A 528 -30.01 5.70 22.71
C GLY A 528 -30.07 4.75 21.51
N THR A 529 -28.89 4.33 21.04
CA THR A 529 -28.76 3.10 20.24
C THR A 529 -27.40 2.44 20.46
N PHE A 530 -27.37 1.12 20.26
CA PHE A 530 -26.13 0.36 20.22
C PHE A 530 -25.81 0.01 18.77
N VAL A 531 -24.53 0.11 18.41
CA VAL A 531 -24.01 -0.42 17.15
C VAL A 531 -23.52 -1.83 17.38
N ASP A 532 -23.95 -2.73 16.50
CA ASP A 532 -23.51 -4.12 16.52
C ASP A 532 -22.00 -4.21 16.23
N PRO A 533 -21.23 -5.05 16.96
CA PRO A 533 -19.79 -5.22 16.72
C PRO A 533 -19.41 -5.62 15.29
N THR A 534 -20.31 -6.26 14.52
CA THR A 534 -20.06 -6.58 13.10
C THR A 534 -20.26 -5.39 12.18
N THR A 535 -20.88 -4.32 12.68
CA THR A 535 -21.07 -3.06 11.96
C THR A 535 -19.88 -2.14 12.17
N ALA A 536 -19.53 -1.89 13.43
CA ALA A 536 -18.37 -1.11 13.81
C ALA A 536 -17.97 -1.37 15.27
N LYS A 537 -16.66 -1.27 15.52
CA LYS A 537 -16.07 -1.31 16.86
C LYS A 537 -14.97 -0.25 17.01
N CYS A 538 -14.79 0.23 18.23
CA CYS A 538 -13.67 1.09 18.57
C CYS A 538 -12.43 0.24 18.86
N HIS A 539 -11.29 0.58 18.29
CA HIS A 539 -10.01 -0.06 18.58
C HIS A 539 -9.26 0.80 19.62
N HIS A 540 -9.20 0.32 20.86
CA HIS A 540 -8.76 1.10 22.01
C HIS A 540 -7.33 0.70 22.44
N LEU A 541 -6.39 1.66 22.39
CA LEU A 541 -4.95 1.44 22.52
C LEU A 541 -4.36 1.97 23.85
N SER A 542 -5.18 2.21 24.87
CA SER A 542 -4.70 2.71 26.18
C SER A 542 -3.54 1.94 26.79
N TYR A 543 -3.44 0.63 26.50
CA TYR A 543 -2.41 -0.25 27.01
C TYR A 543 -1.36 -0.65 25.95
N VAL A 544 -1.30 0.04 24.80
CA VAL A 544 -0.26 -0.15 23.77
C VAL A 544 0.83 0.91 23.96
N ARG A 545 1.67 0.69 24.97
CA ARG A 545 2.64 1.67 25.49
C ARG A 545 3.92 0.99 25.97
N THR A 546 4.99 1.75 26.14
CA THR A 546 6.14 1.29 26.93
C THR A 546 5.76 1.19 28.41
N THR A 547 6.62 0.58 29.22
CA THR A 547 6.38 0.48 30.67
C THR A 547 6.34 1.86 31.32
N GLU A 548 7.24 2.76 30.93
CA GLU A 548 7.37 4.12 31.44
C GLU A 548 6.14 4.95 31.08
N GLU A 549 5.74 4.92 29.81
CA GLU A 549 4.53 5.60 29.34
C GLU A 549 3.26 5.10 30.04
N LEU A 550 3.15 3.79 30.24
CA LEU A 550 2.00 3.22 30.95
C LEU A 550 2.02 3.60 32.43
N HIS A 551 3.18 3.56 33.08
CA HIS A 551 3.33 4.00 34.46
C HIS A 551 2.85 5.45 34.61
N ASP A 552 3.33 6.34 33.74
CA ASP A 552 2.91 7.74 33.77
C ASP A 552 1.39 7.87 33.55
N LYS A 553 0.82 7.17 32.56
CA LYS A 553 -0.63 7.17 32.29
C LYS A 553 -1.43 6.72 33.51
N LEU A 554 -1.01 5.65 34.18
CA LEU A 554 -1.67 5.13 35.38
C LEU A 554 -1.66 6.12 36.56
N THR A 555 -0.71 7.05 36.59
CA THR A 555 -0.64 8.07 37.65
C THR A 555 -1.46 9.33 37.37
N SER A 556 -1.86 9.59 36.12
CA SER A 556 -2.51 10.85 35.73
C SER A 556 -3.94 10.71 35.18
N PHE A 557 -4.42 9.50 34.86
CA PHE A 557 -5.77 9.30 34.32
C PHE A 557 -6.88 9.33 35.38
N ALA A 558 -8.14 9.37 34.95
CA ALA A 558 -9.32 9.55 35.82
C ALA A 558 -9.43 8.53 36.97
N HIS A 559 -8.96 7.30 36.76
CA HIS A 559 -8.99 6.23 37.75
C HIS A 559 -7.63 5.92 38.39
N ALA A 560 -6.70 6.88 38.39
CA ALA A 560 -5.35 6.69 38.94
C ALA A 560 -5.36 6.16 40.39
N ARG A 561 -6.35 6.57 41.18
CA ARG A 561 -6.51 6.15 42.59
C ARG A 561 -7.11 4.76 42.76
N ASP A 562 -7.74 4.23 41.72
CA ASP A 562 -8.41 2.93 41.75
C ASP A 562 -7.50 1.80 41.25
N VAL A 563 -6.29 2.13 40.77
CA VAL A 563 -5.31 1.15 40.29
C VAL A 563 -4.86 0.25 41.43
N ARG A 564 -4.98 -1.06 41.24
CA ARG A 564 -4.53 -2.05 42.23
C ARG A 564 -3.05 -1.87 42.55
N GLU A 565 -2.73 -1.91 43.83
CA GLU A 565 -1.34 -1.90 44.30
C GLU A 565 -0.55 -3.02 43.61
N ASN A 566 0.67 -2.71 43.16
CA ASN A 566 1.55 -3.64 42.44
C ASN A 566 1.04 -4.15 41.07
N TRP A 567 -0.03 -3.58 40.48
CA TRP A 567 -0.55 -4.04 39.19
C TRP A 567 0.51 -4.08 38.06
N LEU A 568 1.41 -3.08 38.01
CA LEU A 568 2.50 -3.07 37.02
C LEU A 568 3.41 -4.31 37.15
N ARG A 569 3.72 -4.74 38.38
CA ARG A 569 4.52 -5.95 38.63
C ARG A 569 3.71 -7.21 38.34
N ASP A 570 2.54 -7.30 38.96
CA ASP A 570 1.77 -8.55 39.06
C ASP A 570 0.99 -8.87 37.78
N VAL A 571 0.75 -7.88 36.93
CA VAL A 571 0.02 -8.03 35.66
C VAL A 571 0.87 -7.61 34.48
N TRP A 572 1.30 -6.34 34.42
CA TRP A 572 1.97 -5.83 33.22
C TRP A 572 3.30 -6.53 32.93
N HIS A 573 4.18 -6.69 33.93
CA HIS A 573 5.44 -7.42 33.77
C HIS A 573 5.25 -8.94 33.76
N ALA A 574 4.35 -9.47 34.58
CA ALA A 574 4.06 -10.90 34.61
C ALA A 574 3.53 -11.44 33.28
N TRP A 575 2.76 -10.62 32.54
CA TRP A 575 2.22 -10.98 31.23
C TRP A 575 3.32 -11.29 30.19
N ASP A 576 4.49 -10.66 30.29
CA ASP A 576 5.62 -10.92 29.38
C ASP A 576 6.13 -12.37 29.49
N MET A 577 6.05 -12.92 30.70
CA MET A 577 6.43 -14.30 31.01
C MET A 577 5.26 -15.27 30.82
N ASN A 578 4.02 -14.78 30.90
CA ASN A 578 2.81 -15.58 30.80
C ASN A 578 1.69 -14.85 30.06
N LYS A 579 1.61 -15.02 28.74
CA LYS A 579 0.55 -14.43 27.90
C LYS A 579 -0.84 -15.04 28.12
N SER A 580 -0.95 -16.11 28.90
CA SER A 580 -2.23 -16.70 29.31
C SER A 580 -2.74 -16.11 30.64
N LEU A 581 -2.10 -15.07 31.18
CA LEU A 581 -2.56 -14.41 32.38
C LEU A 581 -3.98 -13.89 32.18
N GLU A 582 -4.81 -14.06 33.21
CA GLU A 582 -6.18 -13.57 33.22
C GLU A 582 -6.34 -12.33 34.09
N ASP A 583 -7.50 -11.69 33.93
CA ASP A 583 -7.96 -10.57 34.76
C ASP A 583 -7.00 -9.36 34.73
N LEU A 584 -6.68 -8.90 33.52
CA LEU A 584 -5.59 -7.98 33.21
C LEU A 584 -5.89 -6.50 33.52
N HIS A 585 -7.14 -6.13 33.81
CA HIS A 585 -7.52 -4.73 33.96
C HIS A 585 -6.98 -4.13 35.28
N PRO A 586 -6.46 -2.89 35.29
CA PRO A 586 -5.86 -2.26 36.49
C PRO A 586 -6.82 -2.02 37.66
N THR A 587 -8.07 -1.64 37.36
CA THR A 587 -9.09 -1.31 38.38
C THR A 587 -10.23 -2.34 38.47
N HIS A 588 -10.60 -3.00 37.37
CA HIS A 588 -11.68 -3.98 37.30
C HIS A 588 -11.22 -5.31 36.68
N PRO A 589 -10.38 -6.11 37.37
CA PRO A 589 -9.63 -7.22 36.78
C PRO A 589 -10.45 -8.13 35.83
N PRO A 590 -11.67 -8.59 36.19
CA PRO A 590 -12.46 -9.47 35.33
C PRO A 590 -12.90 -8.87 33.98
N ALA A 591 -12.79 -7.55 33.81
CA ALA A 591 -13.15 -6.87 32.56
C ALA A 591 -12.22 -7.23 31.41
N PHE A 592 -10.92 -7.48 31.68
CA PHE A 592 -9.96 -7.94 30.69
C PHE A 592 -9.58 -9.39 30.96
N LYS A 593 -10.39 -10.30 30.44
CA LYS A 593 -10.29 -11.71 30.84
C LYS A 593 -8.95 -12.35 30.45
N ARG A 594 -8.47 -12.19 29.21
CA ARG A 594 -7.16 -12.63 28.70
C ARG A 594 -6.85 -11.90 27.39
N THR A 595 -5.68 -12.12 26.80
CA THR A 595 -5.35 -11.64 25.45
C THR A 595 -5.29 -12.76 24.42
N VAL A 596 -5.71 -12.50 23.19
CA VAL A 596 -5.49 -13.33 22.00
C VAL A 596 -4.74 -12.55 20.94
N VAL A 597 -4.18 -13.24 19.95
CA VAL A 597 -3.52 -12.59 18.82
C VAL A 597 -4.58 -11.93 17.93
N GLN A 598 -4.37 -10.66 17.57
CA GLN A 598 -5.22 -9.93 16.64
C GLN A 598 -4.77 -10.17 15.20
N GLU A 599 -5.70 -10.64 14.38
CA GLU A 599 -5.49 -10.79 12.95
C GLU A 599 -5.34 -9.43 12.26
N LEU A 600 -4.32 -9.29 11.40
CA LEU A 600 -3.98 -8.01 10.77
C LEU A 600 -5.10 -7.44 9.92
N HIS A 601 -5.80 -8.29 9.16
CA HIS A 601 -6.85 -7.88 8.23
C HIS A 601 -8.10 -7.32 8.95
N GLU A 602 -8.27 -7.62 10.24
CA GLU A 602 -9.35 -7.07 11.07
C GLU A 602 -8.98 -5.71 11.70
N MET A 603 -7.75 -5.24 11.52
CA MET A 603 -7.29 -3.95 12.04
C MET A 603 -7.57 -2.79 11.07
N PRO A 604 -7.90 -1.59 11.58
CA PRO A 604 -7.90 -0.35 10.80
C PRO A 604 -6.57 -0.15 10.05
N PRO A 605 -6.58 0.48 8.86
CA PRO A 605 -5.36 0.74 8.10
C PRO A 605 -4.24 1.41 8.92
N ALA A 606 -4.55 2.42 9.75
CA ALA A 606 -3.53 3.03 10.61
C ALA A 606 -2.91 2.03 11.61
N LEU A 607 -3.72 1.15 12.21
CA LEU A 607 -3.20 0.14 13.13
C LEU A 607 -2.39 -0.94 12.42
N ARG A 608 -2.73 -1.29 11.18
CA ARG A 608 -1.90 -2.18 10.34
C ARG A 608 -0.52 -1.59 10.09
N ARG A 609 -0.44 -0.29 9.74
CA ARG A 609 0.84 0.42 9.59
C ARG A 609 1.67 0.33 10.87
N LEU A 610 1.05 0.54 12.03
CA LEU A 610 1.71 0.38 13.34
C LEU A 610 2.18 -1.06 13.58
N ALA A 611 1.38 -2.06 13.20
CA ALA A 611 1.67 -3.47 13.36
C ALA A 611 2.79 -3.99 12.44
N GLU A 612 2.96 -3.37 11.27
CA GLU A 612 4.02 -3.66 10.29
C GLU A 612 5.37 -3.08 10.72
N VAL A 613 5.36 -1.84 11.23
CA VAL A 613 6.56 -1.20 11.81
C VAL A 613 7.04 -1.96 13.05
N SER A 614 6.11 -2.58 13.78
CA SER A 614 6.37 -3.36 15.01
C SER A 614 6.96 -4.77 14.77
N GLY A 615 7.43 -5.12 13.56
CA GLY A 615 8.14 -6.39 13.27
C GLY A 615 9.54 -6.55 13.94
N THR A 616 9.72 -5.95 15.11
CA THR A 616 10.87 -6.00 16.04
C THR A 616 10.41 -6.82 17.27
N PRO A 617 11.28 -7.33 18.17
CA PRO A 617 10.81 -7.79 19.48
C PRO A 617 9.99 -6.69 20.16
N SER A 618 9.14 -7.09 21.10
CA SER A 618 8.26 -6.24 21.89
C SER A 618 8.73 -4.79 22.05
N ILE A 619 7.78 -3.85 22.02
CA ILE A 619 7.92 -2.43 22.42
C ILE A 619 8.73 -2.22 23.73
N LEU A 620 8.87 -3.29 24.53
CA LEU A 620 9.67 -3.42 25.76
C LEU A 620 11.19 -3.40 25.60
N GLU A 621 11.77 -3.41 24.40
CA GLU A 621 13.23 -3.28 24.21
C GLU A 621 13.70 -1.86 23.86
N LEU A 622 12.78 -0.89 23.77
CA LEU A 622 13.14 0.52 23.77
C LEU A 622 13.40 0.92 25.23
N GLY A 623 14.68 1.00 25.62
CA GLY A 623 15.05 1.64 26.88
C GLY A 623 14.49 3.06 26.98
N PRO A 624 14.56 3.70 28.16
CA PRO A 624 14.09 5.07 28.32
C PRO A 624 14.74 5.97 27.26
N PRO A 625 14.02 6.95 26.70
CA PRO A 625 14.62 7.92 25.80
C PRO A 625 15.86 8.52 26.49
N PRO A 626 16.99 8.68 25.78
CA PRO A 626 18.17 9.27 26.39
C PRO A 626 17.80 10.61 27.01
N PRO A 627 18.30 10.96 28.21
CA PRO A 627 18.08 12.27 28.78
C PRO A 627 18.48 13.32 27.74
N LEU A 628 17.62 14.31 27.53
CA LEU A 628 17.90 15.44 26.66
C LEU A 628 19.25 16.02 27.09
N VAL A 629 20.27 15.81 26.26
CA VAL A 629 21.53 16.54 26.38
C VAL A 629 21.15 17.98 26.08
N GLU A 630 21.14 18.82 27.10
CA GLU A 630 20.91 20.25 26.91
C GLU A 630 21.90 20.74 25.84
N PRO A 631 21.42 21.29 24.72
CA PRO A 631 22.32 21.84 23.72
C PRO A 631 23.17 22.93 24.40
N PRO A 632 24.45 23.07 24.02
CA PRO A 632 25.29 24.14 24.56
C PRO A 632 24.57 25.46 24.38
N VAL A 633 24.40 26.19 25.49
CA VAL A 633 23.74 27.50 25.57
C VAL A 633 24.25 28.38 24.45
N ARG A 634 23.49 28.48 23.35
CA ARG A 634 23.74 29.47 22.31
C ARG A 634 23.39 30.82 22.92
N GLN A 635 24.38 31.71 22.95
CA GLN A 635 24.18 33.09 23.35
C GLN A 635 23.07 33.70 22.50
N ASP A 636 22.06 34.24 23.17
CA ASP A 636 20.89 34.88 22.59
C ASP A 636 21.31 35.97 21.59
N GLN A 637 21.15 35.66 20.30
CA GLN A 637 20.88 36.67 19.28
C GLN A 637 19.40 36.58 18.92
N PRO A 638 18.69 37.72 18.83
CA PRO A 638 17.28 37.72 18.46
C PRO A 638 17.17 37.31 16.98
N VAL A 639 16.73 36.08 16.75
CA VAL A 639 16.30 35.62 15.43
C VAL A 639 14.86 36.11 15.25
N THR A 640 14.64 36.95 14.24
CA THR A 640 13.29 37.36 13.80
C THR A 640 12.56 36.13 13.25
N GLU A 641 11.42 35.79 13.85
CA GLU A 641 10.54 34.64 13.51
C GLU A 641 9.86 34.77 12.14
N GLU A 642 10.62 34.72 11.04
CA GLU A 642 10.04 34.69 9.68
C GLU A 642 10.58 33.58 8.75
N GLU A 643 11.32 32.59 9.26
CA GLU A 643 11.85 31.46 8.48
C GLU A 643 11.77 30.18 9.35
N THR A 644 11.26 29.00 9.00
CA THR A 644 10.60 28.42 7.82
C THR A 644 10.04 27.06 8.29
N ASP A 645 8.73 26.80 8.18
CA ASP A 645 8.11 25.48 8.42
C ASP A 645 7.76 24.85 7.06
N LEU A 646 8.41 23.76 6.69
CA LEU A 646 8.19 23.07 5.41
C LEU A 646 8.03 21.57 5.66
N GLN A 647 6.84 20.97 5.50
CA GLN A 647 6.70 19.50 5.42
C GLN A 647 5.84 18.99 4.24
N TRP A 648 6.28 17.85 3.71
CA TRP A 648 5.90 17.16 2.47
C TRP A 648 4.41 16.85 2.27
N LYS A 649 3.90 17.11 1.05
CA LYS A 649 2.60 16.60 0.57
C LYS A 649 2.80 15.52 -0.51
N THR A 650 2.39 14.30 -0.22
CA THR A 650 2.31 13.23 -1.22
C THR A 650 0.93 13.27 -1.86
N LEU A 651 0.84 13.56 -3.17
CA LEU A 651 -0.46 13.64 -3.87
C LEU A 651 -0.81 12.34 -4.62
N ALA A 652 0.17 11.48 -4.94
CA ALA A 652 0.03 10.10 -5.44
C ALA A 652 1.40 9.38 -5.49
N PRO A 653 1.47 8.03 -5.59
CA PRO A 653 2.74 7.33 -5.84
C PRO A 653 3.38 7.82 -7.16
N GLY A 654 4.58 8.43 -7.07
CA GLY A 654 5.31 8.95 -8.23
C GLY A 654 5.10 10.43 -8.56
N HIS A 655 4.22 11.13 -7.84
CA HIS A 655 4.04 12.58 -7.93
C HIS A 655 4.32 13.24 -6.58
N PHE A 656 5.49 13.88 -6.48
CA PHE A 656 5.85 14.72 -5.33
C PHE A 656 5.62 16.17 -5.75
N GLU A 657 4.55 16.79 -5.24
CA GLU A 657 4.54 18.24 -5.19
C GLU A 657 5.45 18.64 -4.04
N SER A 658 6.49 19.39 -4.41
CA SER A 658 7.16 20.31 -3.52
C SER A 658 6.36 20.77 -2.32
N VAL A 659 7.04 20.75 -1.19
CA VAL A 659 6.59 21.36 0.07
C VAL A 659 6.22 22.84 -0.07
N LEU A 660 6.88 23.54 -0.98
CA LEU A 660 6.63 24.95 -1.29
C LEU A 660 5.43 25.10 -2.23
N THR A 661 4.42 25.82 -1.79
CA THR A 661 3.33 26.31 -2.64
C THR A 661 3.89 27.23 -3.74
N ALA A 662 3.14 27.40 -4.85
CA ALA A 662 3.50 28.35 -5.90
C ALA A 662 3.75 29.77 -5.37
N ALA A 663 3.02 30.18 -4.32
CA ALA A 663 3.18 31.47 -3.65
C ALA A 663 4.44 31.54 -2.77
N GLU A 664 4.89 30.43 -2.17
CA GLU A 664 6.16 30.39 -1.42
C GLU A 664 7.37 30.35 -2.35
N LEU A 665 7.29 29.61 -3.46
CA LEU A 665 8.31 29.61 -4.52
C LEU A 665 8.52 31.00 -5.14
N GLN A 666 7.47 31.82 -5.21
CA GLN A 666 7.57 33.20 -5.67
C GLN A 666 8.19 34.13 -4.63
N ARG A 667 7.99 33.85 -3.33
CA ARG A 667 8.47 34.68 -2.22
C ARG A 667 9.92 34.38 -1.82
N ARG A 668 10.39 33.14 -2.01
CA ARG A 668 11.74 32.77 -1.59
C ARG A 668 12.81 33.34 -2.52
N PRO A 669 13.93 33.83 -1.94
CA PRO A 669 15.07 34.26 -2.73
C PRO A 669 15.57 33.05 -3.53
N LYS A 670 15.66 33.23 -4.84
CA LYS A 670 16.21 32.20 -5.71
C LYS A 670 17.72 32.22 -5.55
N LEU A 671 18.32 31.06 -5.29
CA LEU A 671 19.77 30.93 -5.29
C LEU A 671 20.25 31.17 -6.72
N ASP A 672 20.83 32.33 -6.95
CA ASP A 672 21.51 32.63 -8.20
C ASP A 672 22.87 31.95 -8.13
N ILE A 673 23.05 30.90 -8.94
CA ILE A 673 24.29 30.14 -8.98
C ILE A 673 25.33 31.03 -9.65
N ASP A 674 26.03 31.80 -8.81
CA ASP A 674 27.05 32.81 -9.10
C ASP A 674 27.05 33.30 -10.55
N ALA A 675 26.06 34.16 -10.83
CA ALA A 675 25.95 34.90 -12.06
C ALA A 675 26.81 36.18 -11.99
N THR A 676 28.13 36.05 -11.85
CA THR A 676 29.03 37.09 -12.37
C THR A 676 29.06 36.93 -13.90
N PRO A 677 28.14 37.57 -14.65
CA PRO A 677 27.85 37.20 -16.04
C PRO A 677 28.97 37.62 -16.99
N SER A 678 29.92 38.42 -16.50
CA SER A 678 31.02 39.00 -17.24
C SER A 678 32.21 38.07 -17.44
N GLU A 679 32.29 36.97 -16.68
CA GLU A 679 33.45 36.09 -16.75
C GLU A 679 33.21 34.96 -17.76
N PRO A 680 34.16 34.65 -18.65
CA PRO A 680 34.00 33.56 -19.62
C PRO A 680 34.03 32.16 -18.97
N ARG A 681 33.49 31.16 -19.70
CA ARG A 681 33.46 29.74 -19.28
C ARG A 681 34.84 29.11 -19.09
N CYS A 682 35.81 29.64 -19.81
CA CYS A 682 37.22 29.32 -19.67
C CYS A 682 37.93 30.64 -19.32
N ASP A 683 38.86 30.63 -18.37
CA ASP A 683 39.64 31.82 -18.06
C ASP A 683 40.61 32.20 -19.19
N SER A 684 41.41 33.26 -19.00
CA SER A 684 42.38 33.73 -19.99
C SER A 684 43.46 32.72 -20.35
N GLU A 685 43.72 31.74 -19.47
CA GLU A 685 44.65 30.63 -19.70
C GLU A 685 43.96 29.42 -20.34
N GLY A 686 42.64 29.52 -20.56
CA GLY A 686 41.79 28.49 -21.10
C GLY A 686 41.28 27.50 -20.05
N ALA A 687 41.60 27.65 -18.77
CA ALA A 687 41.15 26.71 -17.75
C ALA A 687 39.63 26.82 -17.52
N PRO A 688 38.92 25.69 -17.48
CA PRO A 688 37.47 25.69 -17.35
C PRO A 688 37.05 26.15 -15.95
N ARG A 689 35.85 26.73 -15.86
CA ARG A 689 35.18 26.99 -14.59
C ARG A 689 34.13 25.91 -14.35
N PHE A 690 34.08 25.34 -13.14
CA PHE A 690 33.13 24.30 -12.78
C PHE A 690 32.28 24.69 -11.58
N VAL A 691 31.00 24.30 -11.66
CA VAL A 691 30.08 24.22 -10.52
C VAL A 691 29.72 22.75 -10.32
N VAL A 692 30.00 22.21 -9.13
CA VAL A 692 29.47 20.91 -8.71
C VAL A 692 28.16 21.18 -7.98
N LEU A 693 27.06 20.87 -8.64
CA LEU A 693 25.71 21.17 -8.18
C LEU A 693 25.12 19.94 -7.49
N VAL A 694 24.80 20.07 -6.21
CA VAL A 694 23.99 19.10 -5.47
C VAL A 694 22.54 19.56 -5.50
N LEU A 695 21.67 18.80 -6.14
CA LEU A 695 20.23 19.00 -6.03
C LEU A 695 19.73 18.22 -4.80
N GLY A 696 18.87 18.84 -4.00
CA GLY A 696 18.08 18.18 -2.94
C GLY A 696 16.59 18.17 -3.26
N GLU A 697 15.78 17.60 -2.36
CA GLU A 697 14.31 17.54 -2.44
C GLU A 697 13.56 18.57 -1.57
N GLY A 698 14.26 19.61 -1.15
CA GLY A 698 13.77 20.65 -0.26
C GLY A 698 14.79 20.92 0.86
N GLU A 699 14.49 21.90 1.70
CA GLU A 699 15.36 22.29 2.82
C GLU A 699 15.42 21.26 3.95
N LEU A 700 14.54 20.26 3.93
CA LEU A 700 14.54 19.14 4.88
C LEU A 700 15.09 17.85 4.26
N ASP A 701 15.79 17.93 3.12
CA ASP A 701 16.40 16.75 2.52
C ASP A 701 17.72 16.37 3.20
N ASP A 702 17.62 16.08 4.50
CA ASP A 702 18.74 15.65 5.32
C ASP A 702 19.31 14.33 4.79
N SER A 703 18.48 13.53 4.11
CA SER A 703 18.82 12.17 3.70
C SER A 703 19.78 12.08 2.53
N THR A 704 19.69 13.06 1.64
CA THR A 704 20.36 13.04 0.35
C THR A 704 21.49 14.07 0.31
N GLU A 705 21.29 15.20 1.00
CA GLU A 705 22.29 16.27 1.14
C GLU A 705 23.62 15.72 1.66
N GLY A 706 23.61 14.90 2.72
CA GLY A 706 24.84 14.38 3.32
C GLY A 706 25.72 13.55 2.38
N VAL A 707 25.12 12.57 1.69
CA VAL A 707 25.87 11.66 0.80
C VAL A 707 26.34 12.39 -0.45
N PHE A 708 25.50 13.29 -1.00
CA PHE A 708 25.89 14.07 -2.16
C PHE A 708 26.87 15.18 -1.83
N ALA A 709 26.83 15.76 -0.62
CA ALA A 709 27.84 16.70 -0.16
C ALA A 709 29.22 16.06 -0.17
N ASP A 710 29.34 14.87 0.42
CA ASP A 710 30.61 14.16 0.45
C ASP A 710 31.14 13.85 -0.96
N SER A 711 30.23 13.42 -1.84
CA SER A 711 30.54 13.12 -3.25
C SER A 711 30.88 14.38 -4.04
N ALA A 712 30.23 15.51 -3.76
CA ALA A 712 30.45 16.78 -4.42
C ALA A 712 31.81 17.36 -4.09
N GLU A 713 32.21 17.32 -2.82
CA GLU A 713 33.56 17.69 -2.39
C GLU A 713 34.62 16.80 -3.06
N ALA A 714 34.37 15.49 -3.16
CA ALA A 714 35.29 14.58 -3.84
C ALA A 714 35.44 14.90 -5.33
N VAL A 715 34.33 15.21 -6.02
CA VAL A 715 34.37 15.69 -7.42
C VAL A 715 35.12 17.01 -7.51
N ALA A 716 34.88 17.95 -6.59
CA ALA A 716 35.51 19.26 -6.61
C ALA A 716 37.03 19.17 -6.42
N ASP A 717 37.50 18.37 -5.46
CA ASP A 717 38.92 18.13 -5.24
C ASP A 717 39.57 17.45 -6.45
N ALA A 718 38.90 16.45 -7.03
CA ALA A 718 39.41 15.79 -8.21
C ALA A 718 39.50 16.73 -9.43
N LEU A 719 38.55 17.65 -9.60
CA LEU A 719 38.62 18.70 -10.63
C LEU A 719 39.80 19.65 -10.36
N ARG A 720 40.00 20.09 -9.12
CA ARG A 720 41.14 20.95 -8.75
C ARG A 720 42.47 20.25 -9.03
N GLU A 721 42.56 18.96 -8.72
CA GLU A 721 43.75 18.14 -8.98
C GLU A 721 44.05 18.02 -10.49
N LEU A 722 43.02 18.02 -11.34
CA LEU A 722 43.17 18.07 -12.80
C LEU A 722 43.60 19.45 -13.32
N GLY A 723 43.85 20.43 -12.46
CA GLY A 723 44.26 21.79 -12.87
C GLY A 723 43.07 22.70 -13.22
N VAL A 724 41.89 22.42 -12.68
CA VAL A 724 40.74 23.33 -12.76
C VAL A 724 40.87 24.35 -11.62
N SER A 725 41.19 25.60 -11.97
CA SER A 725 41.50 26.67 -11.01
C SER A 725 40.26 27.18 -10.26
N ARG A 726 39.06 27.06 -10.84
CA ARG A 726 37.81 27.61 -10.30
C ARG A 726 36.73 26.55 -10.23
N VAL A 727 36.60 25.95 -9.05
CA VAL A 727 35.58 24.95 -8.73
C VAL A 727 34.82 25.37 -7.49
N SER A 728 33.50 25.55 -7.63
CA SER A 728 32.58 25.75 -6.50
C SER A 728 31.67 24.54 -6.34
N VAL A 729 31.37 24.21 -5.08
CA VAL A 729 30.28 23.29 -4.74
C VAL A 729 29.08 24.13 -4.38
N VAL A 730 27.94 23.86 -5.00
CA VAL A 730 26.70 24.61 -4.79
C VAL A 730 25.61 23.64 -4.40
N TYR A 731 25.01 23.89 -3.23
CA TYR A 731 23.90 23.13 -2.72
C TYR A 731 22.60 23.83 -3.08
N CYS A 732 21.75 23.11 -3.79
CA CYS A 732 20.47 23.56 -4.23
C CYS A 732 19.41 22.74 -3.52
N ALA A 733 18.89 23.27 -2.41
CA ALA A 733 17.88 22.59 -1.62
C ALA A 733 16.69 22.16 -2.47
N ASP A 734 16.27 22.97 -3.44
CA ASP A 734 15.23 22.61 -4.42
C ASP A 734 15.58 23.14 -5.80
N ALA A 735 15.55 22.27 -6.81
CA ALA A 735 15.95 22.61 -8.18
C ALA A 735 15.18 23.81 -8.78
N ARG A 736 13.97 24.13 -8.29
CA ARG A 736 13.16 25.27 -8.77
C ARG A 736 13.55 26.60 -8.14
N LEU A 737 14.23 26.55 -6.99
CA LEU A 737 14.78 27.73 -6.32
C LEU A 737 16.14 28.12 -6.89
N CYS A 738 16.81 27.24 -7.61
CA CYS A 738 18.07 27.54 -8.24
C CYS A 738 17.87 28.10 -9.64
N LYS A 739 18.52 29.23 -9.90
CA LYS A 739 18.64 29.81 -11.23
C LYS A 739 20.08 29.69 -11.66
N ALA A 740 20.29 29.18 -12.86
CA ALA A 740 21.50 29.50 -13.58
C ALA A 740 21.14 29.93 -15.02
N PRO A 741 21.95 30.80 -15.63
CA PRO A 741 21.74 31.20 -17.02
C PRO A 741 21.79 29.98 -17.93
N ARG A 742 20.99 29.96 -19.01
CA ARG A 742 21.13 28.92 -20.06
C ARG A 742 22.54 28.92 -20.63
N ASP A 743 23.13 30.10 -20.78
CA ASP A 743 24.50 30.31 -21.22
C ASP A 743 25.46 30.47 -20.03
N ALA A 744 25.29 29.64 -19.00
CA ALA A 744 26.10 29.72 -17.79
C ALA A 744 27.60 29.79 -18.14
N PRO A 745 28.35 30.73 -17.54
CA PRO A 745 29.78 30.91 -17.77
C PRO A 745 30.63 29.86 -17.03
N PHE A 746 30.11 28.65 -16.90
CA PHE A 746 30.75 27.52 -16.24
C PHE A 746 30.16 26.20 -16.76
N PHE A 747 30.90 25.12 -16.54
CA PHE A 747 30.39 23.76 -16.68
C PHE A 747 29.74 23.31 -15.38
N THR A 748 28.78 22.40 -15.47
CA THR A 748 28.07 21.89 -14.28
C THR A 748 28.18 20.38 -14.17
N VAL A 749 28.60 19.87 -13.02
CA VAL A 749 28.43 18.45 -12.66
C VAL A 749 27.22 18.36 -11.75
N VAL A 750 26.15 17.73 -12.21
CA VAL A 750 24.87 17.64 -11.50
C VAL A 750 24.80 16.32 -10.75
N LEU A 751 24.69 16.41 -9.42
CA LEU A 751 24.39 15.32 -8.50
C LEU A 751 22.91 15.40 -8.09
N GLY A 752 22.31 14.27 -7.70
CA GLY A 752 20.88 14.23 -7.37
C GLY A 752 19.96 14.16 -8.59
N ALA A 753 20.36 13.43 -9.63
CA ALA A 753 19.61 13.28 -10.88
C ALA A 753 18.13 12.90 -10.67
N HIS A 754 17.82 12.13 -9.63
CA HIS A 754 16.45 11.68 -9.37
C HIS A 754 15.53 12.78 -8.89
N HIS A 755 16.06 13.80 -8.21
CA HIS A 755 15.29 14.99 -7.87
C HIS A 755 14.89 15.74 -9.13
N LEU A 756 15.82 15.87 -10.08
CA LEU A 756 15.57 16.51 -11.37
C LEU A 756 14.43 15.83 -12.15
N ALA A 757 14.37 14.50 -12.11
CA ALA A 757 13.30 13.72 -12.76
C ALA A 757 11.94 13.81 -12.06
N ARG A 758 11.91 14.16 -10.76
CA ARG A 758 10.66 14.29 -9.99
C ARG A 758 9.92 15.59 -10.28
N TYR A 759 10.61 16.66 -10.66
CA TYR A 759 9.97 17.93 -11.00
C TYR A 759 9.35 17.87 -12.40
N ARG A 760 8.05 17.59 -12.45
CA ARG A 760 7.23 17.70 -13.65
C ARG A 760 6.23 18.85 -13.52
N PHE A 761 5.99 19.52 -14.63
CA PHE A 761 5.07 20.64 -14.74
C PHE A 761 4.06 20.33 -15.81
N ASP A 762 2.78 20.45 -15.46
CA ASP A 762 1.71 20.27 -16.42
C ASP A 762 1.49 21.58 -17.18
N ASP A 763 2.09 21.67 -18.37
CA ASP A 763 1.92 22.78 -19.29
C ASP A 763 0.91 22.36 -20.37
N HIS A 764 -0.32 22.87 -20.29
CA HIS A 764 -1.43 22.52 -21.19
C HIS A 764 -1.73 21.01 -21.29
N GLY A 765 -1.60 20.27 -20.19
CA GLY A 765 -1.86 18.83 -20.14
C GLY A 765 -0.71 17.96 -20.64
N VAL A 766 0.45 18.56 -20.96
CA VAL A 766 1.69 17.85 -21.24
C VAL A 766 2.62 18.03 -20.04
N SER A 767 2.94 16.93 -19.37
CA SER A 767 3.86 16.94 -18.25
C SER A 767 5.29 17.11 -18.76
N LYS A 768 5.89 18.28 -18.53
CA LYS A 768 7.27 18.62 -18.90
C LYS A 768 8.17 18.57 -17.67
N THR A 769 9.38 18.03 -17.82
CA THR A 769 10.38 18.08 -16.75
C THR A 769 10.87 19.52 -16.51
N LEU A 770 11.40 19.81 -15.32
CA LEU A 770 12.04 21.10 -15.01
C LEU A 770 13.06 21.52 -16.08
N CYS A 771 13.85 20.57 -16.56
CA CYS A 771 14.84 20.79 -17.61
C CYS A 771 14.22 21.19 -18.95
N GLU A 772 13.04 20.68 -19.29
CA GLU A 772 12.34 21.06 -20.52
C GLU A 772 11.76 22.46 -20.41
N MET A 773 11.24 22.82 -19.24
CA MET A 773 10.67 24.14 -19.01
C MET A 773 11.74 25.25 -18.96
N GLN A 774 12.79 25.04 -18.17
CA GLN A 774 13.79 26.07 -17.92
C GLN A 774 14.95 26.02 -18.91
N GLY A 775 15.17 24.88 -19.59
CA GLY A 775 16.34 24.67 -20.44
C GLY A 775 17.63 24.56 -19.64
N TRP A 776 17.53 24.19 -18.36
CA TRP A 776 18.64 24.14 -17.41
C TRP A 776 18.54 22.88 -16.52
N PRO A 777 19.65 22.23 -16.15
CA PRO A 777 21.01 22.43 -16.69
C PRO A 777 21.07 22.08 -18.19
N ALA A 778 21.89 22.80 -18.96
CA ALA A 778 22.00 22.58 -20.40
C ALA A 778 22.88 21.34 -20.68
N PRO A 779 22.40 20.29 -21.39
CA PRO A 779 23.19 19.08 -21.61
C PRO A 779 24.52 19.30 -22.34
N ASP A 780 24.67 20.38 -23.11
CA ASP A 780 25.92 20.71 -23.83
C ASP A 780 27.04 21.22 -22.92
N SER A 781 26.72 21.70 -21.72
CA SER A 781 27.68 22.25 -20.76
C SER A 781 27.51 21.67 -19.36
N SER A 782 26.79 20.56 -19.24
CA SER A 782 26.58 19.88 -17.98
C SER A 782 26.67 18.38 -18.13
N VAL A 783 27.03 17.75 -17.03
CA VAL A 783 27.04 16.31 -16.83
C VAL A 783 25.97 15.96 -15.83
N LEU A 784 25.22 14.90 -16.12
CA LEU A 784 24.36 14.26 -15.14
C LEU A 784 25.10 13.06 -14.57
N TYR A 785 25.51 13.15 -13.30
CA TYR A 785 26.25 12.08 -12.64
C TYR A 785 25.29 11.29 -11.74
N ASN A 786 24.91 10.10 -12.21
CA ASN A 786 23.92 9.26 -11.55
C ASN A 786 24.53 8.47 -10.39
N PHE A 787 23.84 8.50 -9.25
CA PHE A 787 24.16 7.72 -8.06
C PHE A 787 23.05 6.73 -7.68
N GLU A 788 21.91 6.81 -8.38
CA GLU A 788 20.77 5.94 -8.13
C GLU A 788 20.94 4.57 -8.77
N THR A 789 20.31 3.58 -8.16
CA THR A 789 20.24 2.23 -8.71
C THR A 789 19.36 2.24 -9.97
N VAL A 790 19.91 1.81 -11.10
CA VAL A 790 19.15 1.65 -12.34
C VAL A 790 18.36 0.34 -12.29
N ASN A 791 17.04 0.43 -12.41
CA ASN A 791 16.10 -0.68 -12.47
C ASN A 791 15.04 -0.47 -13.57
N GLU A 792 14.15 -1.42 -13.79
CA GLU A 792 13.14 -1.30 -14.85
C GLU A 792 12.14 -0.16 -14.62
N GLN A 793 12.00 0.34 -13.39
CA GLN A 793 11.04 1.36 -12.98
C GLN A 793 11.66 2.75 -12.82
N THR A 794 12.91 2.95 -13.27
CA THR A 794 13.61 4.18 -12.93
C THR A 794 12.94 5.41 -13.55
N LEU A 795 12.51 6.34 -12.70
CA LEU A 795 11.94 7.65 -13.06
C LEU A 795 12.88 8.50 -13.94
N LEU A 796 14.15 8.11 -14.02
CA LEU A 796 15.22 8.79 -14.73
C LEU A 796 15.24 8.54 -16.25
N LYS A 797 14.47 7.56 -16.75
CA LYS A 797 14.44 7.20 -18.18
C LYS A 797 14.08 8.38 -19.09
N ASP A 798 13.34 9.36 -18.57
CA ASP A 798 12.89 10.50 -19.36
C ASP A 798 13.96 11.59 -19.47
N ILE A 799 14.89 11.67 -18.52
CA ILE A 799 15.96 12.68 -18.52
C ILE A 799 17.29 12.16 -19.06
N PHE A 800 17.60 10.87 -18.81
CA PHE A 800 18.88 10.26 -19.20
C PHE A 800 19.21 10.36 -20.69
N PRO A 801 18.28 10.11 -21.64
CA PRO A 801 18.58 10.22 -23.07
C PRO A 801 19.17 11.57 -23.48
N ARG A 802 18.76 12.67 -22.83
CA ARG A 802 19.23 14.02 -23.18
C ARG A 802 20.73 14.21 -22.92
N TRP A 803 21.24 13.69 -21.80
CA TRP A 803 22.67 13.72 -21.47
C TRP A 803 23.45 12.60 -22.17
N ALA A 804 22.83 11.43 -22.34
CA ALA A 804 23.43 10.30 -23.06
C ALA A 804 23.75 10.65 -24.51
N LEU A 805 22.86 11.36 -25.21
CA LEU A 805 23.09 11.83 -26.58
C LEU A 805 24.32 12.75 -26.71
N LYS A 806 24.72 13.41 -25.61
CA LYS A 806 25.89 14.27 -25.53
C LYS A 806 27.11 13.57 -24.95
N LYS A 807 27.01 12.28 -24.58
CA LYS A 807 28.01 11.51 -23.83
C LYS A 807 28.35 12.12 -22.46
N HIS A 808 27.40 12.85 -21.89
CA HIS A 808 27.53 13.56 -20.62
C HIS A 808 26.68 12.93 -19.50
N LEU A 809 26.22 11.70 -19.68
CA LEU A 809 25.62 10.89 -18.62
C LEU A 809 26.72 10.05 -17.99
N TRP A 810 27.07 10.31 -16.74
CA TRP A 810 28.05 9.55 -15.99
C TRP A 810 27.35 8.67 -14.95
N ASP A 811 27.91 7.49 -14.67
CA ASP A 811 27.46 6.62 -13.62
C ASP A 811 28.68 5.97 -12.93
N TYR A 812 28.64 5.85 -11.61
CA TYR A 812 29.73 5.27 -10.83
C TYR A 812 29.70 3.75 -10.75
N SER A 813 28.58 3.14 -11.13
CA SER A 813 28.38 1.69 -11.15
C SER A 813 28.50 1.18 -12.57
N SER A 814 29.50 0.34 -12.80
CA SER A 814 29.65 -0.37 -14.08
C SER A 814 28.43 -1.25 -14.41
N ALA A 815 27.76 -1.79 -13.40
CA ALA A 815 26.53 -2.57 -13.60
C ALA A 815 25.37 -1.68 -14.07
N SER A 816 25.22 -0.48 -13.52
CA SER A 816 24.22 0.50 -13.98
C SER A 816 24.48 0.90 -15.44
N VAL A 817 25.73 1.14 -15.81
CA VAL A 817 26.11 1.44 -17.21
C VAL A 817 25.69 0.31 -18.16
N LEU A 818 25.94 -0.95 -17.79
CA LEU A 818 25.54 -2.10 -18.61
C LEU A 818 24.01 -2.20 -18.75
N LYS A 819 23.25 -1.88 -17.70
CA LYS A 819 21.78 -1.82 -17.77
C LYS A 819 21.30 -0.70 -18.69
N LEU A 820 21.87 0.49 -18.58
CA LEU A 820 21.53 1.64 -19.43
C LEU A 820 21.84 1.35 -20.89
N ALA A 821 22.98 0.70 -21.18
CA ALA A 821 23.33 0.28 -22.54
C ALA A 821 22.28 -0.67 -23.15
N ARG A 822 21.70 -1.59 -22.36
CA ARG A 822 20.60 -2.47 -22.81
C ARG A 822 19.33 -1.68 -23.15
N LEU A 823 19.14 -0.52 -22.52
CA LEU A 823 18.06 0.43 -22.82
C LEU A 823 18.42 1.42 -23.94
N LYS A 824 19.57 1.23 -24.62
CA LYS A 824 20.12 2.15 -25.64
C LYS A 824 20.40 3.56 -25.10
N ILE A 825 20.67 3.66 -23.82
CA ILE A 825 21.10 4.90 -23.15
C ILE A 825 22.61 4.78 -22.94
N ASP A 826 23.40 5.57 -23.68
CA ASP A 826 24.86 5.59 -23.56
C ASP A 826 25.27 6.36 -22.30
N ALA A 827 25.82 5.64 -21.32
CA ALA A 827 26.33 6.21 -20.08
C ALA A 827 27.82 5.86 -19.94
N ARG A 828 28.61 6.82 -19.47
CA ARG A 828 30.04 6.61 -19.20
C ARG A 828 30.23 6.12 -17.78
N HIS A 829 30.99 5.04 -17.62
CA HIS A 829 31.43 4.60 -16.30
C HIS A 829 32.51 5.56 -15.77
N VAL A 830 32.19 6.26 -14.69
CA VAL A 830 33.10 7.16 -13.96
C VAL A 830 33.10 6.72 -12.50
N PRO A 831 34.00 5.80 -12.10
CA PRO A 831 33.98 5.25 -10.75
C PRO A 831 34.47 6.25 -9.71
N LEU A 832 33.95 6.14 -8.49
CA LEU A 832 34.37 6.95 -7.34
C LEU A 832 35.66 6.41 -6.71
N GLY A 833 36.60 7.29 -6.37
CA GLY A 833 37.90 6.93 -5.80
C GLY A 833 38.37 7.86 -4.69
N TRP A 834 39.69 7.85 -4.45
CA TRP A 834 40.33 8.71 -3.46
C TRP A 834 40.34 10.18 -3.88
N SER A 835 39.94 11.05 -2.97
CA SER A 835 40.11 12.51 -3.00
C SER A 835 40.60 12.99 -1.64
N ASP A 836 41.21 14.17 -1.58
CA ASP A 836 41.76 14.70 -0.33
C ASP A 836 40.65 15.02 0.70
N SER A 837 39.43 15.36 0.27
CA SER A 837 38.24 15.45 1.13
C SER A 837 37.98 14.19 1.96
N LEU A 838 38.40 12.99 1.54
CA LEU A 838 38.24 11.78 2.34
C LEU A 838 39.18 11.74 3.57
N GLU A 839 40.23 12.57 3.62
CA GLU A 839 41.12 12.65 4.79
C GLU A 839 40.41 13.09 6.06
N ARG A 840 39.27 13.80 5.95
CA ARG A 840 38.44 14.14 7.13
C ARG A 840 37.93 12.91 7.88
N TYR A 841 37.81 11.77 7.20
CA TYR A 841 37.43 10.51 7.84
C TYR A 841 38.61 9.82 8.54
N ALA A 842 39.85 10.28 8.37
CA ALA A 842 41.02 9.62 8.93
C ALA A 842 40.84 9.28 10.42
N PRO A 843 41.23 8.07 10.85
CA PRO A 843 41.00 7.61 12.20
C PRO A 843 41.65 8.53 13.24
N VAL A 844 41.00 8.66 14.41
CA VAL A 844 41.64 9.18 15.62
C VAL A 844 42.07 7.94 16.42
N ASP A 845 43.38 7.72 16.55
CA ASP A 845 43.95 6.44 17.01
C ASP A 845 43.46 5.94 18.38
N GLU A 846 42.84 6.80 19.20
CA GLU A 846 42.41 6.46 20.56
C GLU A 846 40.92 6.12 20.73
N GLN A 847 40.10 6.17 19.66
CA GLN A 847 38.62 6.17 19.81
C GLN A 847 37.86 5.05 19.07
N ARG A 848 38.50 3.94 18.67
CA ARG A 848 37.80 2.82 18.01
C ARG A 848 37.00 1.93 18.99
N ASP A 849 36.01 2.53 19.63
CA ASP A 849 35.15 1.91 20.64
C ASP A 849 33.89 1.24 20.06
N LEU A 850 33.49 1.56 18.83
CA LEU A 850 32.37 0.91 18.16
C LEU A 850 32.79 -0.38 17.47
N GLY A 851 32.26 -1.52 17.93
CA GLY A 851 32.57 -2.84 17.40
C GLY A 851 32.14 -3.04 15.94
N VAL A 852 30.84 -3.21 15.71
CA VAL A 852 30.26 -3.37 14.37
C VAL A 852 29.22 -2.29 14.17
N VAL A 853 29.35 -1.53 13.09
CA VAL A 853 28.45 -0.42 12.74
C VAL A 853 27.69 -0.74 11.46
N PHE A 854 26.39 -0.49 11.46
CA PHE A 854 25.58 -0.43 10.24
C PHE A 854 25.04 0.98 10.06
N VAL A 855 25.27 1.58 8.89
CA VAL A 855 24.76 2.90 8.50
C VAL A 855 23.75 2.73 7.35
N GLY A 856 22.54 3.23 7.55
CA GLY A 856 21.50 3.27 6.53
C GLY A 856 20.09 2.95 7.04
N ARG A 857 19.10 3.18 6.17
CA ARG A 857 17.68 2.90 6.44
C ARG A 857 17.42 1.40 6.66
N MET A 858 16.53 1.08 7.59
CA MET A 858 16.14 -0.29 7.87
C MET A 858 15.12 -0.81 6.85
N ASN A 859 15.19 -2.10 6.53
CA ASN A 859 14.13 -2.85 5.84
C ASN A 859 14.08 -4.27 6.43
N GLY A 860 13.15 -5.11 5.98
CA GLY A 860 12.99 -6.48 6.49
C GLY A 860 14.27 -7.33 6.39
N ARG A 861 14.96 -7.29 5.24
CA ARG A 861 16.20 -8.04 4.99
C ARG A 861 17.34 -7.59 5.89
N ARG A 862 17.59 -6.28 5.95
CA ARG A 862 18.63 -5.68 6.80
C ARG A 862 18.39 -6.00 8.27
N ARG A 863 17.14 -5.88 8.72
CA ARG A 863 16.73 -6.24 10.09
C ARG A 863 17.05 -7.69 10.39
N GLN A 864 16.73 -8.62 9.48
CA GLN A 864 17.04 -10.03 9.64
C GLN A 864 18.56 -10.28 9.77
N VAL A 865 19.38 -9.65 8.92
CA VAL A 865 20.86 -9.76 9.03
C VAL A 865 21.36 -9.25 10.38
N LEU A 866 20.88 -8.09 10.82
CA LEU A 866 21.29 -7.53 12.11
C LEU A 866 20.83 -8.38 13.31
N LEU A 867 19.63 -8.95 13.24
CA LEU A 867 19.11 -9.85 14.28
C LEU A 867 19.92 -11.15 14.33
N GLU A 868 20.29 -11.74 13.19
CA GLU A 868 21.13 -12.94 13.16
C GLU A 868 22.54 -12.67 13.70
N LEU A 869 23.15 -11.52 13.38
CA LEU A 869 24.41 -11.08 13.99
C LEU A 869 24.28 -10.99 15.53
N ARG A 870 23.25 -10.32 16.02
CA ARG A 870 23.00 -10.16 17.46
C ARG A 870 22.75 -11.48 18.17
N LYS A 871 21.95 -12.37 17.56
CA LYS A 871 21.67 -13.72 18.05
C LYS A 871 22.94 -14.57 18.21
N ARG A 872 23.94 -14.36 17.36
CA ARG A 872 25.26 -15.02 17.46
C ARG A 872 26.27 -14.25 18.35
N GLY A 873 25.79 -13.30 19.14
CA GLY A 873 26.58 -12.56 20.11
C GLY A 873 27.45 -11.45 19.50
N VAL A 874 27.12 -10.98 18.29
CA VAL A 874 27.80 -9.86 17.65
C VAL A 874 26.98 -8.58 17.86
N PRO A 875 27.39 -7.68 18.76
CA PRO A 875 26.68 -6.41 18.95
C PRO A 875 26.84 -5.54 17.71
N VAL A 876 25.72 -5.08 17.16
CA VAL A 876 25.70 -4.17 16.01
C VAL A 876 25.04 -2.86 16.40
N TYR A 877 25.81 -1.78 16.31
CA TYR A 877 25.34 -0.40 16.42
C TYR A 877 24.71 0.02 15.09
N HIS A 878 23.40 0.26 15.09
CA HIS A 878 22.70 0.81 13.94
C HIS A 878 22.69 2.33 14.07
N ALA A 879 23.57 2.98 13.31
CA ALA A 879 23.84 4.40 13.44
C ALA A 879 22.61 5.28 13.12
N ASN A 880 21.74 4.82 12.20
CA ASN A 880 20.51 5.52 11.82
C ASN A 880 19.25 4.94 12.51
N ALA A 881 19.39 4.38 13.72
CA ALA A 881 18.24 3.85 14.46
C ALA A 881 17.32 4.96 14.97
N ASP A 882 17.91 6.01 15.56
CA ASP A 882 17.18 7.07 16.27
C ASP A 882 17.07 8.36 15.45
N ALA A 883 18.08 8.66 14.63
CA ALA A 883 18.11 9.84 13.77
C ALA A 883 18.90 9.53 12.49
N LEU A 884 18.63 10.27 11.41
CA LEU A 884 19.45 10.15 10.22
C LEU A 884 20.82 10.81 10.45
N LEU A 885 21.88 10.01 10.43
CA LEU A 885 23.25 10.51 10.56
C LEU A 885 23.89 10.78 9.20
N PHE A 886 24.39 12.00 9.04
CA PHE A 886 25.13 12.50 7.89
C PHE A 886 26.23 13.46 8.33
N GLY A 887 27.05 13.93 7.38
CA GLY A 887 28.08 14.94 7.63
C GLY A 887 29.01 14.55 8.77
N ASP A 888 29.21 15.48 9.71
CA ASP A 888 30.09 15.28 10.86
C ASP A 888 29.63 14.16 11.79
N GLY A 889 28.31 14.00 12.02
CA GLY A 889 27.79 12.91 12.85
C GLY A 889 28.06 11.52 12.27
N LEU A 890 27.92 11.37 10.94
CA LEU A 890 28.31 10.14 10.25
C LEU A 890 29.82 9.93 10.33
N ARG A 891 30.61 10.98 10.10
CA ARG A 891 32.07 10.93 10.14
C ARG A 891 32.58 10.46 11.50
N ASP A 892 32.03 10.98 12.59
CA ASP A 892 32.41 10.59 13.95
C ASP A 892 32.11 9.12 14.23
N VAL A 893 30.94 8.63 13.81
CA VAL A 893 30.60 7.21 13.93
C VAL A 893 31.55 6.33 13.13
N LEU A 894 31.87 6.70 11.89
CA LEU A 894 32.77 5.90 11.05
C LEU A 894 34.21 5.87 11.59
N ARG A 895 34.71 6.99 12.13
CA ARG A 895 36.05 7.08 12.76
C ARG A 895 36.21 6.16 13.97
N ARG A 896 35.11 5.92 14.68
CA ARG A 896 35.04 5.05 15.86
C ARG A 896 34.79 3.58 15.53
N ALA A 897 34.37 3.28 14.30
CA ALA A 897 34.01 1.92 13.88
C ALA A 897 35.23 1.02 13.65
N ARG A 898 35.17 -0.21 14.14
CA ARG A 898 36.15 -1.27 13.79
C ARG A 898 35.75 -1.99 12.50
N VAL A 899 34.47 -2.34 12.40
CA VAL A 899 33.86 -3.00 11.25
C VAL A 899 32.62 -2.22 10.81
N VAL A 900 32.49 -1.95 9.52
CA VAL A 900 31.30 -1.33 8.93
C VAL A 900 30.60 -2.32 8.02
N LEU A 901 29.30 -2.53 8.24
CA LEU A 901 28.44 -3.37 7.43
C LEU A 901 27.82 -2.57 6.29
N SER A 902 27.92 -3.08 5.07
CA SER A 902 27.19 -2.56 3.93
C SER A 902 26.23 -3.60 3.37
N LEU A 903 24.95 -3.41 3.69
CA LEU A 903 23.86 -4.30 3.26
C LEU A 903 23.10 -3.70 2.09
N ALA A 904 22.66 -4.53 1.15
CA ALA A 904 21.77 -4.18 0.05
C ALA A 904 20.43 -3.64 0.59
N TYR A 905 19.84 -2.67 -0.11
CA TYR A 905 18.50 -2.18 0.21
C TYR A 905 17.44 -2.84 -0.67
N PHE A 906 17.69 -2.87 -1.97
CA PHE A 906 16.75 -3.40 -2.97
C PHE A 906 16.90 -4.91 -3.13
N GLY A 907 18.04 -5.45 -2.71
CA GLY A 907 18.32 -6.88 -2.79
C GLY A 907 18.74 -7.33 -4.19
N ASP A 908 18.92 -6.39 -5.12
CA ASP A 908 19.44 -6.63 -6.45
C ASP A 908 20.93 -7.03 -6.37
N ALA A 909 21.31 -8.09 -7.07
CA ALA A 909 22.69 -8.60 -7.08
C ALA A 909 23.70 -7.62 -7.70
N ASP A 910 23.22 -6.57 -8.36
CA ASP A 910 24.02 -5.52 -8.97
C ASP A 910 23.95 -4.18 -8.23
N GLU A 911 23.32 -4.14 -7.05
CA GLU A 911 23.33 -2.97 -6.18
C GLU A 911 24.76 -2.67 -5.73
N TRP A 912 25.32 -1.57 -6.20
CA TRP A 912 26.67 -1.12 -5.86
C TRP A 912 26.60 0.06 -4.90
N LYS A 913 27.44 0.11 -3.85
CA LYS A 913 27.38 1.13 -2.79
C LYS A 913 28.75 1.75 -2.48
N ALA A 914 29.53 2.08 -3.51
CA ALA A 914 30.84 2.73 -3.33
C ALA A 914 30.80 3.95 -2.40
N THR A 915 29.74 4.77 -2.44
CA THR A 915 29.56 5.92 -1.54
C THR A 915 29.58 5.57 -0.05
N ARG A 916 29.32 4.32 0.32
CA ARG A 916 29.45 3.83 1.71
C ARG A 916 30.80 3.18 1.98
N TYR A 917 31.42 2.59 0.97
CA TYR A 917 32.74 1.95 1.10
C TYR A 917 33.83 2.98 1.34
N LEU A 918 33.89 4.03 0.52
CA LEU A 918 35.02 4.96 0.49
C LEU A 918 35.22 5.68 1.84
N PRO A 919 34.18 6.29 2.46
CA PRO A 919 34.36 6.97 3.74
C PRO A 919 34.74 6.00 4.87
N SER A 920 34.20 4.77 4.84
CA SER A 920 34.49 3.73 5.82
C SER A 920 35.94 3.23 5.70
N ILE A 921 36.44 3.05 4.49
CA ILE A 921 37.83 2.66 4.22
C ILE A 921 38.78 3.81 4.59
N ALA A 922 38.40 5.06 4.29
CA ALA A 922 39.17 6.24 4.69
C ALA A 922 39.24 6.41 6.22
N ALA A 923 38.17 6.03 6.94
CA ALA A 923 38.17 5.89 8.39
C ALA A 923 39.01 4.71 8.91
N GLY A 924 39.55 3.89 8.01
CA GLY A 924 40.34 2.72 8.32
C GLY A 924 39.51 1.60 8.97
N ALA A 925 38.19 1.62 8.83
CA ALA A 925 37.34 0.51 9.23
C ALA A 925 37.43 -0.64 8.21
N VAL A 926 37.23 -1.87 8.66
CA VAL A 926 37.04 -3.00 7.73
C VAL A 926 35.61 -2.98 7.24
N VAL A 927 35.44 -2.90 5.92
CA VAL A 927 34.11 -2.96 5.30
C VAL A 927 33.77 -4.41 4.96
N VAL A 928 32.65 -4.90 5.52
CA VAL A 928 32.06 -6.18 5.14
C VAL A 928 30.74 -5.90 4.44
N ALA A 929 30.61 -6.36 3.20
CA ALA A 929 29.49 -6.02 2.33
C ALA A 929 28.82 -7.28 1.76
N GLU A 930 27.51 -7.23 1.54
CA GLU A 930 26.87 -8.22 0.68
C GLU A 930 27.46 -8.13 -0.73
N ALA A 931 27.61 -9.26 -1.42
CA ALA A 931 28.10 -9.30 -2.79
C ALA A 931 27.11 -8.58 -3.73
N GLY A 932 27.47 -7.37 -4.16
CA GLY A 932 26.71 -6.52 -5.11
C GLY A 932 27.58 -6.02 -6.27
N GLY A 933 27.01 -5.24 -7.19
CA GLY A 933 27.72 -4.66 -8.35
C GLY A 933 28.11 -5.66 -9.44
N ALA A 934 28.94 -5.22 -10.39
CA ALA A 934 29.43 -6.10 -11.46
C ALA A 934 30.57 -7.02 -10.96
N PRO A 935 30.77 -8.24 -11.54
CA PRO A 935 31.85 -9.13 -11.12
C PRO A 935 33.26 -8.51 -11.20
N LEU A 936 33.56 -7.78 -12.28
CA LEU A 936 34.85 -7.09 -12.42
C LEU A 936 35.03 -5.98 -11.38
N GLU A 937 33.93 -5.29 -11.05
CA GLU A 937 33.89 -4.24 -10.06
C GLU A 937 34.18 -4.77 -8.66
N ARG A 938 33.51 -5.87 -8.26
CA ARG A 938 33.82 -6.60 -7.03
C ARG A 938 35.27 -7.06 -6.97
N GLU A 939 35.75 -7.64 -8.07
CA GLU A 939 37.10 -8.18 -8.16
C GLU A 939 38.17 -7.13 -7.87
N ALA A 940 38.09 -5.92 -8.46
CA ALA A 940 39.12 -4.93 -8.17
C ALA A 940 39.00 -4.29 -6.78
N TRP A 941 37.82 -4.34 -6.16
CA TRP A 941 37.62 -3.87 -4.79
C TRP A 941 37.80 -4.98 -3.73
N ARG A 942 38.05 -6.24 -4.11
CA ARG A 942 38.12 -7.39 -3.18
C ARG A 942 39.18 -7.28 -2.11
N GLU A 943 40.24 -6.50 -2.33
CA GLU A 943 41.29 -6.27 -1.34
C GLU A 943 40.91 -5.16 -0.34
N ALA A 944 39.95 -4.30 -0.70
CA ALA A 944 39.44 -3.24 0.17
C ALA A 944 38.12 -3.59 0.88
N VAL A 945 37.22 -4.30 0.20
CA VAL A 945 35.89 -4.65 0.71
C VAL A 945 35.79 -6.17 0.81
N VAL A 946 35.38 -6.67 1.98
CA VAL A 946 35.12 -8.10 2.18
C VAL A 946 33.71 -8.40 1.68
N PHE A 947 33.58 -8.88 0.45
CA PHE A 947 32.29 -9.30 -0.10
C PHE A 947 31.90 -10.67 0.41
N VAL A 948 30.65 -10.81 0.84
CA VAL A 948 30.14 -12.05 1.42
C VAL A 948 28.80 -12.39 0.80
N GLU A 949 28.61 -13.68 0.52
CA GLU A 949 27.36 -14.24 0.01
C GLU A 949 26.65 -14.99 1.14
N GLY A 950 25.39 -14.62 1.39
CA GLY A 950 24.57 -15.23 2.43
C GLY A 950 24.80 -14.68 3.84
N VAL A 951 23.76 -14.79 4.67
CA VAL A 951 23.73 -14.24 6.04
C VAL A 951 24.69 -14.98 6.96
N GLU A 952 24.83 -16.30 6.81
CA GLU A 952 25.66 -17.10 7.72
C GLU A 952 27.14 -16.76 7.58
N ALA A 953 27.65 -16.74 6.34
CA ALA A 953 29.02 -16.35 6.05
C ALA A 953 29.29 -14.90 6.48
N MET A 954 28.31 -14.00 6.29
CA MET A 954 28.41 -12.61 6.75
C MET A 954 28.65 -12.57 8.26
N VAL A 955 27.87 -13.33 9.03
CA VAL A 955 28.01 -13.37 10.49
C VAL A 955 29.40 -13.88 10.90
N ASP A 956 29.89 -14.94 10.27
CA ASP A 956 31.18 -15.53 10.60
C ASP A 956 32.35 -14.59 10.27
N VAL A 957 32.31 -13.94 9.11
CA VAL A 957 33.31 -12.94 8.68
C VAL A 957 33.31 -11.73 9.60
N VAL A 958 32.13 -11.21 9.96
CA VAL A 958 32.01 -10.06 10.86
C VAL A 958 32.55 -10.41 12.25
N LYS A 959 32.20 -11.59 12.78
CA LYS A 959 32.70 -12.07 14.06
C LYS A 959 34.23 -12.21 14.05
N PHE A 960 34.80 -12.73 12.96
CA PHE A 960 36.24 -12.84 12.79
C PHE A 960 36.94 -11.47 12.87
N TYR A 961 36.52 -10.48 12.06
CA TYR A 961 37.17 -9.16 12.07
C TYR A 961 36.88 -8.33 13.33
N ALA A 962 35.72 -8.52 13.96
CA ALA A 962 35.39 -7.88 15.23
C ALA A 962 36.30 -8.37 16.36
N SER A 963 36.65 -9.66 16.38
CA SER A 963 37.46 -10.29 17.43
C SER A 963 38.97 -10.37 17.14
N ASN A 964 39.39 -10.25 15.88
CA ASN A 964 40.79 -10.37 15.48
C ASN A 964 41.38 -9.02 15.05
N GLU A 965 42.09 -8.36 15.97
CA GLU A 965 42.70 -7.05 15.75
C GLU A 965 43.79 -7.06 14.67
N THR A 966 44.68 -8.04 14.68
CA THR A 966 45.77 -8.13 13.69
C THR A 966 45.22 -8.31 12.28
N ALA A 967 44.26 -9.22 12.09
CA ALA A 967 43.63 -9.42 10.78
C ALA A 967 42.85 -8.18 10.33
N ARG A 968 42.18 -7.49 11.26
CA ARG A 968 41.46 -6.23 10.99
C ARG A 968 42.42 -5.12 10.57
N ALA A 969 43.51 -4.90 11.30
CA ALA A 969 44.51 -3.88 10.99
C ALA A 969 45.17 -4.15 9.63
N GLU A 970 45.53 -5.41 9.35
CA GLU A 970 46.08 -5.81 8.07
C GLU A 970 45.12 -5.54 6.92
N ARG A 971 43.83 -5.87 7.12
CA ARG A 971 42.79 -5.66 6.12
C ARG A 971 42.54 -4.16 5.88
N ALA A 972 42.45 -3.36 6.93
CA ALA A 972 42.27 -1.91 6.82
C ALA A 972 43.43 -1.24 6.08
N ARG A 973 44.68 -1.66 6.35
CA ARG A 973 45.87 -1.15 5.66
C ARG A 973 45.86 -1.46 4.16
N ARG A 974 45.52 -2.70 3.79
CA ARG A 974 45.36 -3.09 2.38
C ARG A 974 44.23 -2.30 1.72
N ALA A 975 43.11 -2.13 2.40
CA ALA A 975 41.98 -1.35 1.90
C ALA A 975 42.35 0.10 1.62
N ALA A 976 43.07 0.75 2.55
CA ALA A 976 43.55 2.12 2.37
C ALA A 976 44.53 2.24 1.19
N ALA A 977 45.43 1.28 0.99
CA ALA A 977 46.34 1.28 -0.17
C ALA A 977 45.58 1.13 -1.50
N VAL A 978 44.60 0.24 -1.55
CA VAL A 978 43.72 0.00 -2.70
C VAL A 978 42.88 1.24 -3.04
N LEU A 979 42.38 1.95 -2.02
CA LEU A 979 41.66 3.21 -2.19
C LEU A 979 42.59 4.33 -2.69
N LYS A 980 43.73 4.57 -2.03
CA LYS A 980 44.68 5.64 -2.39
C LYS A 980 45.30 5.46 -3.78
N ALA A 981 45.51 4.22 -4.22
CA ALA A 981 45.98 3.93 -5.58
C ALA A 981 44.95 4.34 -6.66
N ARG A 982 43.67 4.44 -6.30
CA ARG A 982 42.56 4.80 -7.18
C ARG A 982 42.21 6.27 -7.02
N ARG A 983 43.11 7.17 -7.44
CA ARG A 983 42.85 8.62 -7.42
C ARG A 983 41.62 8.95 -8.26
N PHE A 984 40.70 9.71 -7.70
CA PHE A 984 39.44 10.05 -8.38
C PHE A 984 39.67 10.99 -9.57
N ALA A 985 40.65 11.90 -9.45
CA ALA A 985 41.10 12.75 -10.56
C ALA A 985 41.47 11.93 -11.81
N ALA A 986 42.18 10.81 -11.64
CA ALA A 986 42.55 9.93 -12.76
C ALA A 986 41.33 9.31 -13.46
N ALA A 987 40.26 8.99 -12.72
CA ALA A 987 39.00 8.52 -13.31
C ALA A 987 38.23 9.64 -14.03
N LEU A 988 38.32 10.88 -13.54
CA LEU A 988 37.64 12.05 -14.10
C LEU A 988 38.36 12.68 -15.29
N ARG A 989 39.68 12.46 -15.46
CA ARG A 989 40.52 13.09 -16.50
C ARG A 989 39.88 13.06 -17.89
N GLY A 990 39.67 11.87 -18.44
CA GLY A 990 39.08 11.70 -19.77
C GLY A 990 37.65 12.26 -19.88
N PRO A 991 36.72 11.91 -18.95
CA PRO A 991 35.38 12.50 -18.92
C PRO A 991 35.35 14.03 -18.94
N VAL A 992 36.22 14.67 -18.16
CA VAL A 992 36.29 16.14 -18.06
C VAL A 992 36.90 16.75 -19.31
N GLU A 993 37.98 16.19 -19.85
CA GLU A 993 38.57 16.65 -21.11
C GLU A 993 37.56 16.62 -22.26
N ASP A 994 36.79 15.54 -22.40
CA ASP A 994 35.76 15.40 -23.42
C ASP A 994 34.64 16.45 -23.28
N LEU A 995 34.21 16.73 -22.04
CA LEU A 995 33.19 17.74 -21.75
C LEU A 995 33.64 19.15 -22.16
N VAL A 996 34.92 19.49 -21.90
CA VAL A 996 35.42 20.86 -22.11
C VAL A 996 36.02 21.09 -23.49
N LEU A 997 36.36 20.05 -24.25
CA LEU A 997 37.09 20.12 -25.52
C LEU A 997 36.49 21.12 -26.53
N GLY A 998 35.16 21.23 -26.57
CA GLY A 998 34.44 22.14 -27.46
C GLY A 998 34.55 23.62 -27.08
N SER A 999 34.68 23.95 -25.79
CA SER A 999 34.68 25.34 -25.29
C SER A 999 36.07 25.81 -24.84
N CYS A 1000 36.87 24.94 -24.21
CA CYS A 1000 38.17 25.25 -23.63
C CYS A 1000 39.30 24.51 -24.35
N ARG A 1001 39.48 24.79 -25.64
CA ARG A 1001 40.35 24.00 -26.56
C ARG A 1001 41.81 23.86 -26.12
N PHE A 1002 42.32 24.86 -25.40
CA PHE A 1002 43.72 24.93 -24.98
C PHE A 1002 43.99 24.28 -23.63
N TRP A 1003 42.94 23.99 -22.86
CA TRP A 1003 43.12 23.32 -21.59
C TRP A 1003 43.48 21.84 -21.78
N ARG A 1004 44.34 21.36 -20.89
CA ARG A 1004 44.71 19.96 -20.76
C ARG A 1004 44.69 19.65 -19.27
N ALA A 1005 44.10 18.51 -18.92
CA ALA A 1005 44.11 18.10 -17.54
C ALA A 1005 45.54 17.81 -17.07
N ALA A 1006 45.84 18.25 -15.85
CA ALA A 1006 47.10 17.95 -15.19
C ALA A 1006 47.36 16.44 -15.16
N ASP A 1007 48.64 16.07 -15.16
CA ASP A 1007 49.02 14.67 -15.09
C ASP A 1007 48.94 14.16 -13.65
N VAL A 1008 47.81 13.55 -13.31
CA VAL A 1008 47.47 13.06 -11.96
C VAL A 1008 47.86 11.59 -11.72
N GLY A 1009 48.81 11.09 -12.51
CA GLY A 1009 49.25 9.70 -12.49
C GLY A 1009 48.43 8.77 -13.37
N ASP A 1010 48.80 7.48 -13.37
CA ASP A 1010 48.30 6.52 -14.34
C ASP A 1010 46.87 6.05 -14.02
N ALA A 1011 45.99 6.15 -15.02
CA ALA A 1011 44.65 5.58 -14.99
C ALA A 1011 44.66 4.04 -14.98
N GLU A 1012 45.82 3.39 -15.07
CA GLU A 1012 45.98 1.94 -14.93
C GLU A 1012 45.37 1.36 -13.65
N ALA A 1013 45.37 2.10 -12.53
CA ALA A 1013 44.69 1.66 -11.30
C ALA A 1013 43.18 1.48 -11.48
N TRP A 1014 42.60 2.13 -12.50
CA TRP A 1014 41.21 2.01 -12.92
C TRP A 1014 41.01 1.07 -14.11
N ARG A 1015 42.09 0.61 -14.75
CA ARG A 1015 41.98 -0.38 -15.82
C ARG A 1015 41.66 -1.73 -15.18
N TRP A 1016 40.38 -2.09 -15.25
CA TRP A 1016 39.92 -3.45 -15.04
C TRP A 1016 40.59 -4.30 -16.12
N ARG A 1017 41.69 -4.98 -15.79
CA ARG A 1017 42.22 -6.04 -16.66
C ARG A 1017 41.15 -7.11 -16.67
N VAL A 1018 40.30 -7.09 -17.69
CA VAL A 1018 39.56 -8.27 -18.08
C VAL A 1018 40.64 -9.29 -18.34
N ALA A 1019 40.83 -10.24 -17.43
CA ALA A 1019 41.43 -11.49 -17.79
C ALA A 1019 40.45 -12.09 -18.80
N ALA A 1020 40.59 -11.68 -20.06
CA ALA A 1020 40.05 -12.43 -21.15
C ALA A 1020 40.69 -13.79 -20.96
N THR A 1021 39.90 -14.75 -20.49
CA THR A 1021 40.18 -16.15 -20.67
C THR A 1021 40.30 -16.31 -22.17
N SER A 1022 41.52 -16.13 -22.68
CA SER A 1022 41.89 -16.43 -24.03
C SER A 1022 41.73 -17.94 -24.17
N SER A 1023 40.51 -18.38 -24.48
CA SER A 1023 40.33 -19.58 -25.28
C SER A 1023 41.02 -19.29 -26.60
N SER A 1024 42.25 -19.78 -26.71
CA SER A 1024 42.90 -19.96 -28.00
C SER A 1024 41.99 -20.80 -28.91
N SER A 1025 41.79 -20.32 -30.15
CA SER A 1025 41.15 -20.95 -31.31
C SER A 1025 39.60 -21.08 -31.26
N ALA A 1026 38.82 -20.72 -32.27
CA ALA A 1026 39.09 -20.62 -33.71
C ALA A 1026 38.20 -19.57 -34.43
N SER A 1027 38.82 -18.87 -35.39
CA SER A 1027 38.30 -18.27 -36.63
C SER A 1027 36.79 -18.05 -36.87
N GLY A 1028 36.42 -16.80 -37.23
CA GLY A 1028 35.74 -16.52 -38.50
C GLY A 1028 34.48 -15.63 -38.49
N GLY A 1029 34.57 -14.46 -39.14
CA GLY A 1029 33.47 -13.72 -39.81
C GLY A 1029 32.69 -12.73 -38.93
N GLU A 1030 33.04 -11.44 -38.91
CA GLU A 1030 32.54 -10.36 -39.79
C GLU A 1030 31.23 -9.70 -39.32
N LEU A 1031 31.47 -8.56 -38.63
CA LEU A 1031 30.68 -7.33 -38.38
C LEU A 1031 29.27 -7.39 -37.77
#